data_AF-A0A1T4SHE1-F1
#
_entry.id   AF-A0A1T4SHE1-F1
#
_cell.length_a   1.000
_cell.length_b   1.000
_cell.length_c   1.000
_cell.angle_alpha   90.00
_cell.angle_beta   90.00
_cell.angle_gamma   90.00
#
_symmetry.space_group_name_H-M   'P 1'
#
loop_
_entity.id
_entity.type
_entity.pdbx_description
1 polymer ?
#
loop_
_entity_poly.entity_id
_entity_poly.type
_entity_poly.pdbx_seq_one_letter_code
_entity_poly.pdbx_strand_id
1 'polypeptide(L)'
;MASISSGVASSCPDWCIVPAIGGRGVPVAMLPDRDLRLMQSGAMSLWRSVGENAGFSLQGPVFEGGLAAGWYELEGSLEHDGKGSMSPCLYPSYVQGADGDAQLPLPDPSSEGRIRMLLLFKYDVAALRFHPGIGSDVFRIGGFRMRRLSRVRALRMMLGGGQPALRSALGFLARAAREGVSRATDVTYRDYQRRVLPPGLDDYASWAVRFDTLGVAEMTRLREHAALLGADAPVISILVPLYQTEENWLRRCVESVLAQIYPHWELCLVDDASPDARVAEVAREYALADDRIRFTRRSANGHISEASNSALEMARGAYVALLDHDDELRPHALLEVAAALMASPDAGLVYSDEDKIDEAGRRFDPYFKPDWDPELLRSQNYACHFTTIRTTLVRGVGGFRKGFEGSQDHDLILRCTEGLRPDQVLHIPKVLYHWRAIPGSTALTRDAKDYASSAGARAVSEHLERCHPRARVEELSHGHYRVRWPLPEPAPKVSLVIPTRDKPELLRVCVESLLERTEYPDFELVVVDNQSSDPGAVDYLRRLQDRPGVRVLRYDAPFNYSALNNWAVRQCDADVIGLVNNDIEVIGPDWLREMASQAVRSEVGAVGAMLYYPNDTIQHAGVVLGVHGVAAHAYGGMPRGYPGHGGRARVAQSVSAVTGACLLVRRELYDQVGGLDERLAVAFNDVDFCLRLRDAGYRNIWTPFAELYHHESASRGSEDTEAKKKRFMGEVEFMMQRWGPLLTTDPAYNPNLSLRSLSCALATPPRIGFKDARTPSATRDGETSLRPSAG
;
A
#
# COMPACT_ATOMS: atom_id res chain seq x y z
N MET A 1 -14.93 31.35 -8.41
CA MET A 1 -15.54 31.31 -9.75
C MET A 1 -15.12 32.56 -10.50
N ALA A 2 -14.11 32.43 -11.35
CA ALA A 2 -13.72 33.44 -12.33
C ALA A 2 -13.73 32.75 -13.70
N SER A 3 -14.27 33.43 -14.71
CA SER A 3 -14.48 32.92 -16.06
C SER A 3 -13.17 32.49 -16.72
N ILE A 4 -12.93 31.17 -16.77
CA ILE A 4 -12.05 30.58 -17.79
C ILE A 4 -12.90 30.48 -19.05
N SER A 5 -12.42 31.15 -20.08
CA SER A 5 -13.17 31.66 -21.21
C SER A 5 -13.68 30.57 -22.15
N SER A 6 -14.83 30.87 -22.74
CA SER A 6 -15.51 30.18 -23.84
C SER A 6 -14.68 29.92 -25.11
N GLY A 7 -13.40 30.31 -25.15
CA GLY A 7 -12.50 30.10 -26.29
C GLY A 7 -11.78 28.75 -26.30
N VAL A 8 -11.69 28.05 -25.17
CA VAL A 8 -11.07 26.71 -25.13
C VAL A 8 -12.05 25.64 -25.64
N ALA A 9 -13.34 25.77 -25.34
CA ALA A 9 -14.38 24.84 -25.78
C ALA A 9 -14.50 24.75 -27.32
N SER A 10 -14.22 25.84 -28.05
CA SER A 10 -14.28 25.85 -29.53
C SER A 10 -13.06 25.21 -30.22
N SER A 11 -12.08 24.72 -29.46
CA SER A 11 -10.85 24.10 -29.98
C SER A 11 -10.81 22.57 -29.88
N CYS A 12 -11.81 21.97 -29.22
CA CYS A 12 -11.98 20.52 -29.15
C CYS A 12 -12.97 20.06 -30.25
N PRO A 13 -12.69 18.95 -30.95
CA PRO A 13 -13.70 18.34 -31.82
C PRO A 13 -14.86 17.81 -30.99
N ASP A 14 -16.10 18.14 -31.39
CA ASP A 14 -17.31 17.75 -30.66
C ASP A 14 -17.43 16.23 -30.54
N TRP A 15 -17.72 15.75 -29.32
CA TRP A 15 -18.20 14.38 -29.14
C TRP A 15 -19.62 14.28 -29.67
N CYS A 16 -19.96 13.18 -30.33
CA CYS A 16 -21.31 12.94 -30.85
C CYS A 16 -21.93 11.71 -30.20
N ILE A 17 -22.97 11.90 -29.38
CA ILE A 17 -23.69 10.79 -28.74
C ILE A 17 -25.02 10.56 -29.45
N VAL A 18 -25.29 9.32 -29.88
CA VAL A 18 -26.58 8.88 -30.43
C VAL A 18 -27.29 8.04 -29.36
N PRO A 19 -28.16 8.65 -28.53
CA PRO A 19 -28.71 8.00 -27.32
C PRO A 19 -29.84 7.01 -27.60
N ALA A 20 -30.42 7.02 -28.80
CA ALA A 20 -31.50 6.10 -29.19
C ALA A 20 -31.10 5.29 -30.44
N ILE A 21 -31.55 4.03 -30.51
CA ILE A 21 -31.30 3.17 -31.66
C ILE A 21 -32.00 3.79 -32.89
N GLY A 22 -31.22 4.18 -33.90
CA GLY A 22 -31.74 4.87 -35.09
C GLY A 22 -32.01 6.38 -34.90
N GLY A 23 -31.66 6.94 -33.75
CA GLY A 23 -31.81 8.37 -33.45
C GLY A 23 -30.77 9.26 -34.13
N ARG A 24 -30.93 10.58 -33.99
CA ARG A 24 -29.94 11.58 -34.42
C ARG A 24 -28.83 11.71 -33.37
N GLY A 25 -27.65 12.12 -33.84
CA GLY A 25 -26.52 12.44 -32.97
C GLY A 25 -26.70 13.78 -32.29
N VAL A 26 -26.35 13.83 -31.00
CA VAL A 26 -26.37 15.01 -30.16
C VAL A 26 -24.92 15.41 -29.89
N PRO A 27 -24.51 16.66 -30.17
CA PRO A 27 -23.17 17.13 -29.85
C PRO A 27 -22.99 17.26 -28.34
N VAL A 28 -21.78 16.96 -27.88
CA VAL A 28 -21.36 16.98 -26.48
C VAL A 28 -20.00 17.67 -26.42
N ALA A 29 -19.93 18.73 -25.63
CA ALA A 29 -18.72 19.51 -25.44
C ALA A 29 -17.72 18.75 -24.57
N MET A 30 -16.45 18.81 -24.95
CA MET A 30 -15.33 18.37 -24.12
C MET A 30 -14.74 19.56 -23.39
N LEU A 31 -14.73 19.52 -22.06
CA LEU A 31 -14.12 20.56 -21.23
C LEU A 31 -12.87 20.01 -20.55
N PRO A 32 -11.67 20.53 -20.84
CA PRO A 32 -10.46 20.10 -20.16
C PRO A 32 -10.50 20.50 -18.69
N ASP A 33 -9.92 19.68 -17.82
CA ASP A 33 -9.66 20.07 -16.44
C ASP A 33 -8.38 20.92 -16.30
N ARG A 34 -8.01 21.25 -15.05
CA ARG A 34 -6.83 22.05 -14.71
C ARG A 34 -5.49 21.36 -15.01
N ASP A 35 -5.52 20.04 -15.17
CA ASP A 35 -4.35 19.18 -15.32
C ASP A 35 -4.03 18.92 -16.81
N LEU A 36 -4.84 19.48 -17.72
CA LEU A 36 -4.63 19.49 -19.17
C LEU A 36 -4.23 20.88 -19.68
N ARG A 37 -3.17 20.93 -20.50
CA ARG A 37 -2.71 22.15 -21.17
C ARG A 37 -2.80 22.00 -22.68
N LEU A 38 -3.51 22.92 -23.34
CA LEU A 38 -3.56 23.00 -24.79
C LEU A 38 -2.20 23.51 -25.31
N MET A 39 -1.54 22.70 -26.13
CA MET A 39 -0.25 23.03 -26.75
C MET A 39 -0.43 23.64 -28.15
N GLN A 40 -1.37 23.11 -28.94
CA GLN A 40 -1.66 23.59 -30.29
C GLN A 40 -3.12 23.30 -30.67
N SER A 41 -3.83 24.30 -31.20
CA SER A 41 -5.21 24.15 -31.69
C SER A 41 -5.23 23.70 -33.16
N GLY A 42 -6.11 22.75 -33.50
CA GLY A 42 -6.28 22.26 -34.87
C GLY A 42 -7.40 21.21 -34.97
N ALA A 43 -7.53 20.54 -36.12
CA ALA A 43 -8.51 19.45 -36.29
C ALA A 43 -8.25 18.25 -35.35
N MET A 44 -6.98 18.04 -34.99
CA MET A 44 -6.49 17.14 -33.95
C MET A 44 -5.67 17.98 -32.97
N SER A 45 -6.34 18.65 -32.02
CA SER A 45 -5.67 19.54 -31.07
C SER A 45 -4.66 18.76 -30.22
N LEU A 46 -3.46 19.35 -30.04
CA LEU A 46 -2.35 18.79 -29.28
C LEU A 46 -2.44 19.26 -27.82
N TRP A 47 -2.38 18.32 -26.89
CA TRP A 47 -2.52 18.54 -25.46
C TRP A 47 -1.33 17.96 -24.70
N ARG A 48 -1.07 18.50 -23.51
CA ARG A 48 -0.15 17.94 -22.53
C ARG A 48 -0.91 17.68 -21.22
N SER A 49 -0.80 16.48 -20.68
CA SER A 49 -1.29 16.14 -19.33
C SER A 49 -0.21 16.36 -18.26
N VAL A 50 -0.65 16.72 -17.06
CA VAL A 50 0.19 16.86 -15.86
C VAL A 50 -0.50 16.14 -14.70
N GLY A 51 0.07 15.04 -14.20
CA GLY A 51 -0.50 14.25 -13.10
C GLY A 51 -1.42 13.10 -13.53
N GLU A 52 -1.91 12.32 -12.56
CA GLU A 52 -2.65 11.06 -12.78
C GLU A 52 -4.14 11.23 -13.12
N ASN A 53 -4.63 12.47 -13.14
CA ASN A 53 -6.06 12.78 -13.21
C ASN A 53 -6.45 13.67 -14.38
N ALA A 54 -5.52 13.96 -15.29
CA ALA A 54 -5.77 14.83 -16.42
C ALA A 54 -6.83 14.23 -17.36
N GLY A 55 -7.94 14.93 -17.55
CA GLY A 55 -9.05 14.44 -18.35
C GLY A 55 -10.05 15.53 -18.76
N PHE A 56 -10.98 15.14 -19.62
CA PHE A 56 -12.03 15.99 -20.13
C PHE A 56 -13.37 15.63 -19.51
N SER A 57 -14.08 16.60 -18.96
CA SER A 57 -15.49 16.44 -18.59
C SER A 57 -16.35 16.60 -19.83
N LEU A 58 -17.27 15.67 -20.07
CA LEU A 58 -18.20 15.71 -21.18
C LEU A 58 -19.51 16.35 -20.73
N GLN A 59 -19.94 17.42 -21.41
CA GLN A 59 -21.16 18.16 -21.09
C GLN A 59 -22.06 18.31 -22.32
N GLY A 60 -23.36 18.10 -22.14
CA GLY A 60 -24.34 18.25 -23.21
C GLY A 60 -25.73 17.80 -22.81
N PRO A 61 -26.76 18.16 -23.61
CA PRO A 61 -28.17 17.95 -23.26
C PRO A 61 -28.56 16.48 -23.17
N VAL A 62 -27.75 15.57 -23.71
CA VAL A 62 -27.97 14.11 -23.58
C VAL A 62 -27.85 13.60 -22.13
N PHE A 63 -27.25 14.38 -21.24
CA PHE A 63 -27.13 14.06 -19.82
C PHE A 63 -28.23 14.69 -18.96
N GLU A 64 -29.00 15.66 -19.50
CA GLU A 64 -30.14 16.30 -18.83
C GLU A 64 -31.32 15.30 -18.73
N GLY A 65 -31.30 14.47 -17.69
CA GLY A 65 -32.25 13.37 -17.48
C GLY A 65 -31.62 11.97 -17.42
N GLY A 66 -30.30 11.88 -17.60
CA GLY A 66 -29.54 10.62 -17.58
C GLY A 66 -29.48 9.93 -18.94
N LEU A 67 -28.27 9.66 -19.42
CA LEU A 67 -28.05 8.82 -20.59
C LEU A 67 -28.44 7.37 -20.25
N ALA A 68 -29.46 6.85 -20.94
CA ALA A 68 -30.08 5.57 -20.62
C ALA A 68 -29.08 4.38 -20.61
N ALA A 69 -29.24 3.48 -19.65
CA ALA A 69 -28.50 2.24 -19.54
C ALA A 69 -28.58 1.37 -20.82
N GLY A 70 -27.55 0.55 -21.01
CA GLY A 70 -27.47 -0.42 -22.09
C GLY A 70 -26.15 -0.38 -22.87
N TRP A 71 -26.19 -0.93 -24.08
CA TRP A 71 -25.02 -1.14 -24.92
C TRP A 71 -24.74 0.05 -25.82
N TYR A 72 -23.49 0.46 -25.90
CA TYR A 72 -23.02 1.54 -26.77
C TYR A 72 -21.75 1.12 -27.52
N GLU A 73 -21.60 1.58 -28.75
CA GLU A 73 -20.34 1.51 -29.50
C GLU A 73 -19.67 2.88 -29.43
N LEU A 74 -18.44 2.93 -28.94
CA LEU A 74 -17.56 4.08 -28.99
C LEU A 74 -16.59 3.93 -30.17
N GLU A 75 -16.41 4.99 -30.94
CA GLU A 75 -15.40 5.10 -32.00
C GLU A 75 -14.80 6.52 -31.96
N GLY A 76 -13.49 6.66 -32.09
CA GLY A 76 -12.84 7.97 -32.13
C GLY A 76 -11.37 7.89 -32.48
N SER A 77 -10.68 9.04 -32.43
CA SER A 77 -9.23 9.10 -32.68
C SER A 77 -8.45 9.75 -31.55
N LEU A 78 -7.32 9.12 -31.22
CA LEU A 78 -6.36 9.54 -30.22
C LEU A 78 -4.97 9.14 -30.74
N GLU A 79 -4.06 10.09 -30.78
CA GLU A 79 -2.66 9.86 -31.17
C GLU A 79 -1.75 10.34 -30.05
N HIS A 80 -0.56 9.77 -29.94
CA HIS A 80 0.45 10.25 -28.99
C HIS A 80 1.84 10.09 -29.58
N ASP A 81 2.76 10.98 -29.20
CA ASP A 81 4.10 11.06 -29.79
C ASP A 81 5.11 10.09 -29.12
N GLY A 82 4.68 9.33 -28.09
CA GLY A 82 5.53 8.46 -27.26
C GLY A 82 5.49 6.96 -27.63
N LYS A 83 6.47 6.17 -27.14
CA LYS A 83 6.39 4.69 -27.14
C LYS A 83 5.86 4.22 -25.79
N GLY A 84 4.58 3.86 -25.75
CA GLY A 84 3.87 3.42 -24.55
C GLY A 84 2.38 3.19 -24.85
N SER A 85 1.64 2.59 -23.91
CA SER A 85 0.18 2.52 -23.99
C SER A 85 -0.41 3.78 -23.38
N MET A 86 -1.37 4.40 -24.05
CA MET A 86 -2.09 5.56 -23.53
C MET A 86 -3.06 5.14 -22.42
N SER A 87 -3.64 3.94 -22.48
CA SER A 87 -4.71 3.50 -21.56
C SER A 87 -5.82 4.54 -21.37
N PRO A 88 -6.47 4.97 -22.46
CA PRO A 88 -7.60 5.86 -22.35
C PRO A 88 -8.72 5.22 -21.50
N CYS A 89 -9.49 6.02 -20.78
CA CYS A 89 -10.54 5.52 -19.90
C CYS A 89 -11.75 6.44 -19.88
N LEU A 90 -12.94 5.88 -19.66
CA LEU A 90 -14.16 6.61 -19.38
C LEU A 90 -14.61 6.39 -17.93
N TYR A 91 -15.02 7.48 -17.29
CA TYR A 91 -15.56 7.49 -15.93
C TYR A 91 -17.01 7.97 -16.00
N PRO A 92 -18.01 7.07 -15.98
CA PRO A 92 -19.41 7.42 -15.83
C PRO A 92 -19.72 7.78 -14.38
N SER A 93 -20.52 8.82 -14.19
CA SER A 93 -21.25 9.07 -12.95
C SER A 93 -22.70 8.62 -13.16
N TYR A 94 -23.20 7.69 -12.35
CA TYR A 94 -24.56 7.15 -12.52
C TYR A 94 -25.62 7.96 -11.75
N VAL A 95 -26.82 8.08 -12.32
CA VAL A 95 -27.96 8.86 -11.77
C VAL A 95 -28.42 8.35 -10.40
N GLN A 96 -28.28 7.04 -10.13
CA GLN A 96 -28.78 6.40 -8.91
C GLN A 96 -27.76 6.37 -7.75
N GLY A 97 -26.62 7.07 -7.87
CA GLY A 97 -25.60 7.15 -6.81
C GLY A 97 -24.83 5.86 -6.52
N ALA A 98 -25.13 4.76 -7.23
CA ALA A 98 -24.33 3.55 -7.22
C ALA A 98 -23.07 3.75 -8.08
N ASP A 99 -21.89 3.52 -7.49
CA ASP A 99 -20.55 3.51 -8.09
C ASP A 99 -20.04 4.87 -8.64
N GLY A 100 -19.40 5.63 -7.75
CA GLY A 100 -18.74 6.91 -8.07
C GLY A 100 -17.43 6.81 -8.86
N ASP A 101 -16.89 5.62 -9.15
CA ASP A 101 -15.58 5.45 -9.80
C ASP A 101 -15.47 4.16 -10.66
N ALA A 102 -16.54 3.74 -11.34
CA ALA A 102 -16.48 2.58 -12.24
C ALA A 102 -15.70 2.90 -13.52
N GLN A 103 -14.40 2.61 -13.53
CA GLN A 103 -13.54 2.79 -14.71
C GLN A 103 -14.00 1.90 -15.87
N LEU A 104 -14.24 2.52 -17.03
CA LEU A 104 -14.44 1.84 -18.30
C LEU A 104 -13.17 2.01 -19.14
N PRO A 105 -12.18 1.10 -19.03
CA PRO A 105 -10.96 1.18 -19.82
C PRO A 105 -11.30 1.10 -21.32
N LEU A 106 -10.52 1.81 -22.12
CA LEU A 106 -10.59 1.82 -23.57
C LEU A 106 -9.31 1.19 -24.14
N PRO A 107 -9.38 0.61 -25.37
CA PRO A 107 -8.19 0.09 -26.01
C PRO A 107 -7.20 1.20 -26.33
N ASP A 108 -5.92 0.85 -26.40
CA ASP A 108 -4.96 1.76 -27.01
C ASP A 108 -5.36 2.09 -28.44
N PRO A 109 -5.07 3.31 -28.91
CA PRO A 109 -5.29 3.66 -30.30
C PRO A 109 -4.51 2.72 -31.22
N SER A 110 -5.13 2.34 -32.34
CA SER A 110 -4.45 1.56 -33.39
C SER A 110 -3.27 2.34 -33.98
N SER A 111 -2.49 1.72 -34.86
CA SER A 111 -1.42 2.40 -35.62
C SER A 111 -1.92 3.59 -36.46
N GLU A 112 -3.23 3.68 -36.72
CA GLU A 112 -3.88 4.80 -37.40
C GLU A 112 -4.55 5.78 -36.42
N GLY A 113 -4.22 5.69 -35.12
CA GLY A 113 -4.78 6.56 -34.08
C GLY A 113 -6.24 6.25 -33.72
N ARG A 114 -6.82 5.11 -34.11
CA ARG A 114 -8.26 4.83 -33.91
C ARG A 114 -8.54 4.02 -32.66
N ILE A 115 -9.56 4.44 -31.90
CA ILE A 115 -10.14 3.72 -30.77
C ILE A 115 -11.53 3.24 -31.16
N ARG A 116 -11.84 1.96 -30.90
CA ARG A 116 -13.18 1.40 -31.08
C ARG A 116 -13.51 0.36 -30.03
N MET A 117 -14.62 0.52 -29.32
CA MET A 117 -15.00 -0.39 -28.24
C MET A 117 -16.52 -0.49 -28.03
N LEU A 118 -16.97 -1.68 -27.60
CA LEU A 118 -18.31 -1.91 -27.06
C LEU A 118 -18.33 -1.63 -25.54
N LEU A 119 -19.19 -0.69 -25.14
CA LEU A 119 -19.42 -0.26 -23.76
C LEU A 119 -20.76 -0.78 -23.25
N LEU A 120 -20.82 -1.13 -21.97
CA LEU A 120 -22.04 -1.46 -21.24
C LEU A 120 -22.21 -0.49 -20.07
N PHE A 121 -23.24 0.36 -20.12
CA PHE A 121 -23.69 1.09 -18.94
C PHE A 121 -24.76 0.28 -18.22
N LYS A 122 -24.48 -0.15 -16.99
CA LYS A 122 -25.41 -0.94 -16.17
C LYS A 122 -26.58 -0.10 -15.64
N TYR A 123 -26.31 1.18 -15.38
CA TYR A 123 -27.27 2.17 -14.88
C TYR A 123 -27.28 3.40 -15.78
N ASP A 124 -28.28 4.25 -15.60
CA ASP A 124 -28.38 5.52 -16.33
C ASP A 124 -27.25 6.47 -15.91
N VAL A 125 -26.61 7.12 -16.88
CA VAL A 125 -25.39 7.90 -16.70
C VAL A 125 -25.70 9.40 -16.65
N ALA A 126 -25.42 10.04 -15.52
CA ALA A 126 -25.60 11.47 -15.27
C ALA A 126 -24.46 12.34 -15.83
N ALA A 127 -23.24 11.81 -15.90
CA ALA A 127 -22.09 12.51 -16.48
C ALA A 127 -21.05 11.52 -16.99
N LEU A 128 -20.19 11.95 -17.93
CA LEU A 128 -19.04 11.18 -18.39
C LEU A 128 -17.78 12.04 -18.32
N ARG A 129 -16.69 11.43 -17.88
CA ARG A 129 -15.34 12.01 -17.97
C ARG A 129 -14.45 11.10 -18.80
N PHE A 130 -13.70 11.67 -19.73
CA PHE A 130 -12.76 10.97 -20.60
C PHE A 130 -11.33 11.28 -20.20
N HIS A 131 -10.55 10.25 -19.91
CA HIS A 131 -9.13 10.35 -19.63
C HIS A 131 -8.38 9.85 -20.88
N PRO A 132 -7.59 10.71 -21.53
CA PRO A 132 -6.86 10.35 -22.75
C PRO A 132 -5.72 9.37 -22.44
N GLY A 133 -5.11 9.47 -21.27
CA GLY A 133 -4.15 8.49 -20.81
C GLY A 133 -3.62 8.72 -19.40
N ILE A 134 -2.69 7.85 -19.00
CA ILE A 134 -2.19 7.77 -17.62
C ILE A 134 -0.86 8.53 -17.46
N GLY A 135 -0.84 9.55 -16.60
CA GLY A 135 0.38 10.32 -16.27
C GLY A 135 0.62 11.55 -17.15
N SER A 136 1.85 12.09 -17.13
CA SER A 136 2.23 13.23 -17.96
C SER A 136 2.66 12.78 -19.36
N ASP A 137 1.88 13.14 -20.36
CA ASP A 137 2.12 12.79 -21.76
C ASP A 137 1.69 13.93 -22.70
N VAL A 138 2.09 13.84 -23.96
CA VAL A 138 1.70 14.73 -25.06
C VAL A 138 0.92 13.93 -26.09
N PHE A 139 -0.33 14.31 -26.32
CA PHE A 139 -1.26 13.57 -27.16
C PHE A 139 -2.11 14.49 -28.05
N ARG A 140 -2.56 13.97 -29.18
CA ARG A 140 -3.55 14.62 -30.05
C ARG A 140 -4.88 13.91 -29.95
N ILE A 141 -5.96 14.67 -29.86
CA ILE A 141 -7.31 14.14 -29.73
C ILE A 141 -8.19 14.58 -30.91
N GLY A 142 -8.93 13.64 -31.48
CA GLY A 142 -9.94 13.87 -32.50
C GLY A 142 -11.36 13.65 -32.02
N GLY A 143 -12.32 13.69 -32.94
CA GLY A 143 -13.74 13.52 -32.62
C GLY A 143 -14.07 12.09 -32.22
N PHE A 144 -14.87 11.94 -31.15
CA PHE A 144 -15.44 10.65 -30.75
C PHE A 144 -16.93 10.60 -31.05
N ARG A 145 -17.41 9.40 -31.34
CA ARG A 145 -18.81 9.09 -31.56
C ARG A 145 -19.21 7.90 -30.70
N MET A 146 -20.26 8.06 -29.90
CA MET A 146 -20.84 6.99 -29.11
C MET A 146 -22.27 6.71 -29.57
N ARG A 147 -22.60 5.46 -29.93
CA ARG A 147 -23.91 5.10 -30.48
C ARG A 147 -24.56 3.96 -29.72
N ARG A 148 -25.81 4.15 -29.29
CA ARG A 148 -26.60 3.09 -28.65
C ARG A 148 -26.87 1.92 -29.60
N LEU A 149 -26.73 0.70 -29.08
CA LEU A 149 -26.92 -0.55 -29.80
C LEU A 149 -28.05 -1.38 -29.22
N SER A 150 -28.62 -2.25 -30.05
CA SER A 150 -29.48 -3.35 -29.57
C SER A 150 -28.63 -4.47 -28.96
N ARG A 151 -29.21 -5.25 -28.05
CA ARG A 151 -28.55 -6.44 -27.45
C ARG A 151 -28.06 -7.44 -28.51
N VAL A 152 -28.84 -7.65 -29.58
CA VAL A 152 -28.47 -8.55 -30.69
C VAL A 152 -27.22 -8.05 -31.41
N ARG A 153 -27.12 -6.73 -31.66
CA ARG A 153 -25.97 -6.14 -32.33
C ARG A 153 -24.72 -6.16 -31.44
N ALA A 154 -24.88 -5.86 -30.14
CA ALA A 154 -23.81 -5.99 -29.16
C ALA A 154 -23.28 -7.43 -29.08
N LEU A 155 -24.17 -8.43 -29.01
CA LEU A 155 -23.79 -9.85 -29.01
C LEU A 155 -23.01 -10.25 -30.28
N ARG A 156 -23.44 -9.80 -31.45
CA ARG A 156 -22.71 -10.03 -32.70
C ARG A 156 -21.31 -9.42 -32.69
N MET A 157 -21.15 -8.23 -32.10
CA MET A 157 -19.84 -7.60 -31.94
C MET A 157 -18.95 -8.36 -30.95
N MET A 158 -19.51 -8.84 -29.83
CA MET A 158 -18.77 -9.65 -28.86
C MET A 158 -18.31 -10.98 -29.47
N LEU A 159 -19.13 -11.65 -30.28
CA LEU A 159 -18.78 -12.94 -30.89
C LEU A 159 -17.79 -12.83 -32.07
N GLY A 160 -17.64 -11.64 -32.66
CA GLY A 160 -16.73 -11.38 -33.79
C GLY A 160 -17.27 -11.84 -35.16
N GLY A 161 -16.42 -11.81 -36.18
CA GLY A 161 -16.69 -12.33 -37.53
C GLY A 161 -15.63 -13.36 -37.98
N GLY A 162 -16.03 -14.35 -38.78
CA GLY A 162 -15.15 -15.42 -39.30
C GLY A 162 -15.34 -16.80 -38.65
N GLN A 163 -14.50 -17.81 -38.99
CA GLN A 163 -14.62 -19.19 -38.46
C GLN A 163 -14.57 -19.33 -36.92
N PRO A 164 -13.82 -18.51 -36.15
CA PRO A 164 -13.85 -18.53 -34.67
C PRO A 164 -15.20 -18.12 -34.06
N ALA A 165 -16.06 -17.43 -34.81
CA ALA A 165 -17.36 -16.94 -34.34
C ALA A 165 -18.38 -18.07 -34.15
N LEU A 166 -18.30 -19.16 -34.93
CA LEU A 166 -19.23 -20.28 -34.83
C LEU A 166 -19.03 -21.06 -33.52
N ARG A 167 -17.76 -21.30 -33.13
CA ARG A 167 -17.43 -21.92 -31.83
C ARG A 167 -17.83 -21.05 -30.65
N SER A 168 -17.59 -19.74 -30.75
CA SER A 168 -17.96 -18.78 -29.72
C SER A 168 -19.49 -18.68 -29.56
N ALA A 169 -20.24 -18.72 -30.66
CA ALA A 169 -21.69 -18.74 -30.65
C ALA A 169 -22.27 -20.03 -30.05
N LEU A 170 -21.71 -21.19 -30.40
CA LEU A 170 -22.09 -22.47 -29.80
C LEU A 170 -21.79 -22.50 -28.30
N GLY A 171 -20.63 -21.98 -27.88
CA GLY A 171 -20.24 -21.84 -26.48
C GLY A 171 -21.18 -20.92 -25.69
N PHE A 172 -21.60 -19.80 -26.29
CA PHE A 172 -22.60 -18.91 -25.70
C PHE A 172 -23.95 -19.61 -25.52
N LEU A 173 -24.45 -20.30 -26.56
CA LEU A 173 -25.74 -21.01 -26.51
C LEU A 173 -25.75 -22.13 -25.45
N ALA A 174 -24.68 -22.93 -25.40
CA ALA A 174 -24.52 -23.98 -24.39
C ALA A 174 -24.51 -23.40 -22.96
N ARG A 175 -23.81 -22.29 -22.75
CA ARG A 175 -23.76 -21.59 -21.46
C ARG A 175 -25.09 -20.96 -21.10
N ALA A 176 -25.77 -20.32 -22.05
CA ALA A 176 -27.08 -19.71 -21.83
C ALA A 176 -28.13 -20.76 -21.43
N ALA A 177 -28.07 -21.97 -22.01
CA ALA A 177 -28.94 -23.08 -21.65
C ALA A 177 -28.68 -23.61 -20.23
N ARG A 178 -27.42 -23.61 -19.78
CA ARG A 178 -27.01 -24.14 -18.46
C ARG A 178 -27.14 -23.13 -17.32
N GLU A 179 -26.82 -21.87 -17.59
CA GLU A 179 -26.57 -20.84 -16.56
C GLU A 179 -27.45 -19.58 -16.73
N GLY A 180 -28.29 -19.55 -17.76
CA GLY A 180 -29.13 -18.41 -18.11
C GLY A 180 -28.43 -17.38 -19.01
N VAL A 181 -29.24 -16.62 -19.75
CA VAL A 181 -28.78 -15.66 -20.78
C VAL A 181 -27.97 -14.52 -20.19
N SER A 182 -28.31 -14.03 -18.99
CA SER A 182 -27.58 -12.93 -18.35
C SER A 182 -26.13 -13.30 -18.08
N ARG A 183 -25.92 -14.45 -17.41
CA ARG A 183 -24.58 -14.95 -17.06
C ARG A 183 -23.76 -15.31 -18.30
N ALA A 184 -24.38 -15.89 -19.32
CA ALA A 184 -23.73 -16.13 -20.60
C ALA A 184 -23.29 -14.83 -21.30
N THR A 185 -24.09 -13.77 -21.19
CA THR A 185 -23.77 -12.44 -21.75
C THR A 185 -22.60 -11.80 -21.02
N ASP A 186 -22.58 -11.85 -19.68
CA ASP A 186 -21.50 -11.29 -18.87
C ASP A 186 -20.15 -11.94 -19.18
N VAL A 187 -20.11 -13.27 -19.26
CA VAL A 187 -18.86 -13.99 -19.58
C VAL A 187 -18.38 -13.64 -21.00
N THR A 188 -19.29 -13.62 -21.97
CA THR A 188 -18.96 -13.29 -23.36
C THR A 188 -18.47 -11.85 -23.50
N TYR A 189 -19.00 -10.93 -22.70
CA TYR A 189 -18.51 -9.56 -22.66
C TYR A 189 -17.11 -9.46 -22.07
N ARG A 190 -16.81 -10.19 -20.98
CA ARG A 190 -15.44 -10.28 -20.44
C ARG A 190 -14.46 -10.85 -21.46
N ASP A 191 -14.85 -11.89 -22.20
CA ASP A 191 -14.03 -12.49 -23.25
C ASP A 191 -13.80 -11.52 -24.44
N TYR A 192 -14.79 -10.68 -24.75
CA TYR A 192 -14.62 -9.57 -25.69
C TYR A 192 -13.62 -8.53 -25.14
N GLN A 193 -13.81 -8.06 -23.90
CA GLN A 193 -12.93 -7.08 -23.27
C GLN A 193 -11.47 -7.56 -23.23
N ARG A 194 -11.21 -8.82 -22.88
CA ARG A 194 -9.85 -9.42 -22.91
C ARG A 194 -9.19 -9.42 -24.29
N ARG A 195 -9.97 -9.40 -25.37
CA ARG A 195 -9.45 -9.39 -26.75
C ARG A 195 -9.20 -7.99 -27.28
N VAL A 196 -10.00 -7.01 -26.86
CA VAL A 196 -9.92 -5.65 -27.40
C VAL A 196 -9.13 -4.71 -26.51
N LEU A 197 -9.24 -4.85 -25.19
CA LEU A 197 -8.46 -4.06 -24.25
C LEU A 197 -7.04 -4.59 -24.24
N PRO A 198 -6.03 -3.71 -24.05
CA PRO A 198 -4.72 -4.20 -23.65
C PRO A 198 -4.89 -5.05 -22.38
N PRO A 199 -4.04 -6.08 -22.18
CA PRO A 199 -4.12 -6.92 -20.99
C PRO A 199 -4.19 -6.04 -19.74
N GLY A 200 -5.18 -6.35 -18.89
CA GLY A 200 -5.80 -5.40 -17.96
C GLY A 200 -4.80 -4.74 -17.02
N LEU A 201 -5.08 -3.48 -16.65
CA LEU A 201 -4.34 -2.74 -15.62
C LEU A 201 -4.43 -3.38 -14.22
N ASP A 202 -5.36 -4.32 -14.03
CA ASP A 202 -5.57 -5.07 -12.79
C ASP A 202 -4.65 -6.30 -12.67
N ASP A 203 -3.99 -6.70 -13.77
CA ASP A 203 -3.04 -7.82 -13.76
C ASP A 203 -1.61 -7.27 -13.73
N TYR A 204 -0.85 -7.71 -12.74
CA TYR A 204 0.49 -7.22 -12.47
C TYR A 204 1.45 -7.38 -13.67
N ALA A 205 1.30 -8.46 -14.45
CA ALA A 205 2.13 -8.66 -15.64
C ALA A 205 1.98 -7.50 -16.63
N SER A 206 0.76 -6.98 -16.81
CA SER A 206 0.50 -5.82 -17.67
C SER A 206 1.08 -4.54 -17.08
N TRP A 207 0.90 -4.33 -15.77
CA TRP A 207 1.47 -3.20 -15.05
C TRP A 207 3.00 -3.16 -15.20
N ALA A 208 3.65 -4.32 -15.04
CA ALA A 208 5.09 -4.48 -15.17
C ALA A 208 5.60 -4.17 -16.59
N VAL A 209 4.87 -4.62 -17.62
CA VAL A 209 5.17 -4.30 -19.03
C VAL A 209 5.13 -2.79 -19.29
N ARG A 210 4.22 -2.08 -18.64
CA ARG A 210 3.97 -0.65 -18.89
C ARG A 210 4.89 0.29 -18.12
N PHE A 211 5.06 0.02 -16.84
CA PHE A 211 5.66 0.98 -15.92
C PHE A 211 7.03 0.54 -15.40
N ASP A 212 7.37 -0.74 -15.57
CA ASP A 212 8.55 -1.33 -14.95
C ASP A 212 9.37 -2.17 -15.94
N THR A 213 9.13 -1.98 -17.24
CA THR A 213 10.01 -2.52 -18.29
C THR A 213 10.93 -1.45 -18.81
N LEU A 214 12.24 -1.66 -18.63
CA LEU A 214 13.25 -0.70 -19.05
C LEU A 214 13.36 -0.66 -20.58
N GLY A 215 13.05 0.49 -21.16
CA GLY A 215 13.30 0.74 -22.58
C GLY A 215 14.78 1.04 -22.88
N VAL A 216 15.16 1.02 -24.16
CA VAL A 216 16.54 1.33 -24.61
C VAL A 216 17.01 2.72 -24.14
N ALA A 217 16.13 3.72 -24.20
CA ALA A 217 16.46 5.08 -23.78
C ALA A 217 16.72 5.18 -22.26
N GLU A 218 15.90 4.51 -21.45
CA GLU A 218 16.07 4.48 -20.00
C GLU A 218 17.33 3.72 -19.60
N MET A 219 17.56 2.56 -20.21
CA MET A 219 18.80 1.79 -20.06
C MET A 219 20.04 2.64 -20.40
N THR A 220 19.95 3.51 -21.40
CA THR A 220 21.04 4.45 -21.76
C THR A 220 21.27 5.48 -20.66
N ARG A 221 20.20 6.13 -20.16
CA ARG A 221 20.30 7.09 -19.04
C ARG A 221 20.86 6.46 -17.78
N LEU A 222 20.46 5.23 -17.46
CA LEU A 222 20.97 4.50 -16.30
C LEU A 222 22.46 4.18 -16.44
N ARG A 223 22.94 3.85 -17.65
CA ARG A 223 24.38 3.68 -17.93
C ARG A 223 25.14 4.99 -17.78
N GLU A 224 24.60 6.09 -18.28
CA GLU A 224 25.18 7.42 -18.09
C GLU A 224 25.25 7.77 -16.60
N HIS A 225 24.19 7.47 -15.84
CA HIS A 225 24.17 7.68 -14.39
C HIS A 225 25.21 6.82 -13.66
N ALA A 226 25.33 5.53 -14.01
CA ALA A 226 26.34 4.64 -13.45
C ALA A 226 27.76 5.16 -13.69
N ALA A 227 28.03 5.71 -14.88
CA ALA A 227 29.34 6.29 -15.20
C ALA A 227 29.65 7.55 -14.36
N LEU A 228 28.63 8.27 -13.90
CA LEU A 228 28.78 9.47 -13.06
C LEU A 228 29.07 9.16 -11.59
N LEU A 229 28.78 7.94 -11.10
CA LEU A 229 29.06 7.57 -9.71
C LEU A 229 30.57 7.54 -9.40
N GLY A 230 31.41 7.35 -10.43
CA GLY A 230 32.86 7.43 -10.30
C GLY A 230 33.50 6.29 -9.50
N ALA A 231 34.80 6.42 -9.22
CA ALA A 231 35.59 5.36 -8.57
C ALA A 231 35.31 5.18 -7.07
N ASP A 232 34.65 6.16 -6.44
CA ASP A 232 34.28 6.12 -5.03
C ASP A 232 32.99 5.30 -4.76
N ALA A 233 32.34 4.82 -5.83
CA ALA A 233 31.13 4.03 -5.73
C ALA A 233 31.40 2.67 -5.03
N PRO A 234 30.51 2.21 -4.14
CA PRO A 234 30.78 1.04 -3.31
C PRO A 234 30.81 -0.25 -4.12
N VAL A 235 31.81 -1.10 -3.88
CA VAL A 235 31.79 -2.48 -4.38
C VAL A 235 30.76 -3.29 -3.59
N ILE A 236 29.84 -3.95 -4.30
CA ILE A 236 28.82 -4.83 -3.74
C ILE A 236 29.19 -6.29 -4.03
N SER A 237 29.38 -7.09 -2.98
CA SER A 237 29.64 -8.53 -3.07
C SER A 237 28.35 -9.32 -3.01
N ILE A 238 28.02 -10.06 -4.05
CA ILE A 238 26.77 -10.82 -4.14
C ILE A 238 27.06 -12.24 -3.65
N LEU A 239 26.38 -12.67 -2.59
CA LEU A 239 26.59 -13.98 -1.96
C LEU A 239 25.58 -14.97 -2.53
N VAL A 240 26.06 -16.05 -3.17
CA VAL A 240 25.20 -17.06 -3.80
C VAL A 240 25.65 -18.47 -3.36
N PRO A 241 25.00 -19.04 -2.32
CA PRO A 241 25.18 -20.45 -1.97
C PRO A 241 24.49 -21.34 -3.01
N LEU A 242 25.16 -22.38 -3.48
CA LEU A 242 24.64 -23.32 -4.49
C LEU A 242 24.47 -24.71 -3.87
N TYR A 243 23.34 -25.35 -4.08
CA TYR A 243 23.14 -26.75 -3.73
C TYR A 243 22.10 -27.40 -4.64
N GLN A 244 22.50 -28.40 -5.43
CA GLN A 244 21.60 -29.13 -6.35
C GLN A 244 20.81 -28.21 -7.31
N THR A 245 21.37 -27.06 -7.66
CA THR A 245 20.75 -26.09 -8.57
C THR A 245 20.71 -26.63 -10.00
N GLU A 246 19.55 -26.58 -10.66
CA GLU A 246 19.47 -26.93 -12.08
C GLU A 246 20.26 -25.93 -12.94
N GLU A 247 20.96 -26.45 -13.96
CA GLU A 247 21.89 -25.68 -14.78
C GLU A 247 21.25 -24.45 -15.44
N ASN A 248 20.03 -24.58 -15.96
CA ASN A 248 19.29 -23.48 -16.59
C ASN A 248 19.05 -22.32 -15.61
N TRP A 249 18.68 -22.60 -14.36
CA TRP A 249 18.40 -21.58 -13.35
C TRP A 249 19.69 -20.93 -12.83
N LEU A 250 20.73 -21.73 -12.60
CA LEU A 250 22.05 -21.21 -12.23
C LEU A 250 22.59 -20.25 -13.29
N ARG A 251 22.50 -20.62 -14.58
CA ARG A 251 22.93 -19.77 -15.68
C ARG A 251 22.15 -18.45 -15.71
N ARG A 252 20.81 -18.49 -15.58
CA ARG A 252 19.98 -17.27 -15.53
C ARG A 252 20.34 -16.37 -14.34
N CYS A 253 20.58 -16.94 -13.16
CA CYS A 253 21.02 -16.21 -11.98
C CYS A 253 22.33 -15.45 -12.25
N VAL A 254 23.37 -16.15 -12.70
CA VAL A 254 24.68 -15.56 -13.00
C VAL A 254 24.60 -14.53 -14.13
N GLU A 255 23.84 -14.82 -15.18
CA GLU A 255 23.63 -13.90 -16.31
C GLU A 255 22.90 -12.62 -15.91
N SER A 256 21.96 -12.69 -14.95
CA SER A 256 21.29 -11.50 -14.41
C SER A 256 22.24 -10.55 -13.66
N VAL A 257 23.29 -11.10 -13.04
CA VAL A 257 24.37 -10.35 -12.38
C VAL A 257 25.34 -9.77 -13.41
N LEU A 258 25.72 -10.56 -14.42
CA LEU A 258 26.56 -10.09 -15.53
C LEU A 258 25.91 -8.94 -16.32
N ALA A 259 24.58 -8.95 -16.43
CA ALA A 259 23.80 -7.92 -17.12
C ALA A 259 23.63 -6.62 -16.33
N GLN A 260 24.19 -6.51 -15.12
CA GLN A 260 24.07 -5.32 -14.29
C GLN A 260 24.75 -4.11 -14.94
N ILE A 261 24.04 -2.99 -14.98
CA ILE A 261 24.53 -1.70 -15.47
C ILE A 261 25.65 -1.15 -14.58
N TYR A 262 25.51 -1.37 -13.27
CA TYR A 262 26.51 -0.96 -12.31
C TYR A 262 27.75 -1.85 -12.43
N PRO A 263 28.97 -1.31 -12.59
CA PRO A 263 30.14 -2.13 -12.87
C PRO A 263 30.88 -2.64 -11.62
N HIS A 264 30.67 -2.02 -10.45
CA HIS A 264 31.45 -2.29 -9.23
C HIS A 264 30.79 -3.37 -8.37
N TRP A 265 30.88 -4.61 -8.84
CA TRP A 265 30.39 -5.77 -8.11
C TRP A 265 31.36 -6.94 -8.19
N GLU A 266 31.21 -7.87 -7.27
CA GLU A 266 31.80 -9.21 -7.37
C GLU A 266 30.73 -10.25 -7.01
N LEU A 267 30.83 -11.45 -7.60
CA LEU A 267 29.88 -12.54 -7.40
C LEU A 267 30.59 -13.69 -6.68
N CYS A 268 30.13 -14.05 -5.49
CA CYS A 268 30.72 -15.08 -4.64
C CYS A 268 29.88 -16.36 -4.71
N LEU A 269 30.23 -17.25 -5.63
CA LEU A 269 29.58 -18.55 -5.83
C LEU A 269 30.20 -19.62 -4.92
N VAL A 270 29.38 -20.27 -4.09
CA VAL A 270 29.82 -21.36 -3.22
C VAL A 270 29.00 -22.62 -3.48
N ASP A 271 29.61 -23.64 -4.09
CA ASP A 271 28.99 -24.96 -4.18
C ASP A 271 29.10 -25.70 -2.83
N ASP A 272 27.98 -25.93 -2.16
CA ASP A 272 27.87 -26.63 -0.88
C ASP A 272 27.91 -28.15 -1.04
N ALA A 273 28.92 -28.61 -1.78
CA ALA A 273 29.14 -30.01 -2.12
C ALA A 273 27.95 -30.68 -2.85
N SER A 274 27.41 -30.01 -3.88
CA SER A 274 26.36 -30.58 -4.73
C SER A 274 26.76 -31.96 -5.27
N PRO A 275 25.90 -32.99 -5.15
CA PRO A 275 26.18 -34.31 -5.69
C PRO A 275 26.36 -34.30 -7.21
N ASP A 276 25.60 -33.45 -7.91
CA ASP A 276 25.78 -33.23 -9.34
C ASP A 276 27.02 -32.35 -9.58
N ALA A 277 28.00 -32.92 -10.29
CA ALA A 277 29.21 -32.22 -10.67
C ALA A 277 28.94 -31.02 -11.58
N ARG A 278 27.82 -31.03 -12.32
CA ARG A 278 27.45 -29.97 -13.27
C ARG A 278 27.32 -28.60 -12.61
N VAL A 279 26.82 -28.53 -11.37
CA VAL A 279 26.71 -27.27 -10.62
C VAL A 279 28.07 -26.58 -10.50
N ALA A 280 29.10 -27.33 -10.08
CA ALA A 280 30.46 -26.82 -9.97
C ALA A 280 31.12 -26.57 -11.33
N GLU A 281 30.80 -27.35 -12.36
CA GLU A 281 31.29 -27.13 -13.73
C GLU A 281 30.81 -25.79 -14.26
N VAL A 282 29.51 -25.49 -14.15
CA VAL A 282 28.91 -24.23 -14.60
C VAL A 282 29.45 -23.05 -13.80
N ALA A 283 29.51 -23.14 -12.47
CA ALA A 283 30.05 -22.05 -11.65
C ALA A 283 31.53 -21.75 -11.98
N ARG A 284 32.33 -22.80 -12.23
CA ARG A 284 33.74 -22.66 -12.61
C ARG A 284 33.91 -22.12 -14.03
N GLU A 285 33.02 -22.46 -14.96
CA GLU A 285 32.97 -21.89 -16.31
C GLU A 285 32.86 -20.36 -16.25
N TYR A 286 31.88 -19.82 -15.51
CA TYR A 286 31.73 -18.36 -15.38
C TYR A 286 32.88 -17.70 -14.61
N ALA A 287 33.40 -18.34 -13.55
CA ALA A 287 34.54 -17.81 -12.80
C ALA A 287 35.84 -17.75 -13.63
N LEU A 288 35.98 -18.58 -14.67
CA LEU A 288 37.10 -18.49 -15.62
C LEU A 288 36.86 -17.43 -16.71
N ALA A 289 35.60 -17.04 -16.95
CA ALA A 289 35.22 -16.10 -18.00
C ALA A 289 35.18 -14.63 -17.54
N ASP A 290 34.95 -14.36 -16.26
CA ASP A 290 34.91 -13.02 -15.68
C ASP A 290 35.61 -12.98 -14.31
N ASP A 291 36.67 -12.18 -14.18
CA ASP A 291 37.49 -12.08 -12.97
C ASP A 291 36.73 -11.54 -11.74
N ARG A 292 35.55 -10.94 -11.94
CA ARG A 292 34.67 -10.50 -10.85
C ARG A 292 33.89 -11.66 -10.22
N ILE A 293 33.88 -12.83 -10.86
CA ILE A 293 33.19 -14.03 -10.37
C ILE A 293 34.19 -14.90 -9.63
N ARG A 294 33.91 -15.15 -8.36
CA ARG A 294 34.72 -15.96 -7.46
C ARG A 294 33.96 -17.26 -7.19
N PHE A 295 34.64 -18.38 -7.34
CA PHE A 295 34.05 -19.70 -7.10
C PHE A 295 34.87 -20.51 -6.11
N THR A 296 34.18 -21.15 -5.16
CA THR A 296 34.74 -22.21 -4.34
C THR A 296 33.73 -23.35 -4.19
N ARG A 297 34.25 -24.56 -3.94
CA ARG A 297 33.44 -25.73 -3.62
C ARG A 297 33.82 -26.21 -2.24
N ARG A 298 32.82 -26.36 -1.37
CA ARG A 298 33.00 -26.91 -0.03
C ARG A 298 33.27 -28.42 -0.11
N SER A 299 34.05 -28.94 0.85
CA SER A 299 34.40 -30.36 0.92
C SER A 299 33.24 -31.24 1.44
N ALA A 300 32.28 -30.64 2.13
CA ALA A 300 31.10 -31.28 2.67
C ALA A 300 29.93 -30.29 2.70
N ASN A 301 28.71 -30.82 2.60
CA ASN A 301 27.47 -30.06 2.71
C ASN A 301 27.32 -29.52 4.13
N GLY A 302 27.27 -28.20 4.27
CA GLY A 302 27.05 -27.48 5.53
C GLY A 302 25.70 -26.77 5.60
N HIS A 303 24.82 -26.98 4.61
CA HIS A 303 23.60 -26.25 4.35
C HIS A 303 23.82 -24.75 4.06
N ILE A 304 22.71 -24.05 3.80
CA ILE A 304 22.71 -22.66 3.34
C ILE A 304 23.50 -21.71 4.25
N SER A 305 23.41 -21.85 5.57
CA SER A 305 24.09 -20.97 6.53
C SER A 305 25.61 -21.02 6.38
N GLU A 306 26.19 -22.23 6.29
CA GLU A 306 27.63 -22.39 6.16
C GLU A 306 28.13 -22.05 4.74
N ALA A 307 27.34 -22.36 3.72
CA ALA A 307 27.64 -21.97 2.35
C ALA A 307 27.67 -20.44 2.19
N SER A 308 26.68 -19.73 2.76
CA SER A 308 26.63 -18.27 2.79
C SER A 308 27.78 -17.66 3.60
N ASN A 309 28.21 -18.30 4.70
CA ASN A 309 29.41 -17.86 5.44
C ASN A 309 30.69 -18.01 4.60
N SER A 310 30.86 -19.12 3.87
CA SER A 310 31.98 -19.24 2.93
C SER A 310 31.94 -18.19 1.82
N ALA A 311 30.74 -17.77 1.38
CA ALA A 311 30.60 -16.67 0.43
C ALA A 311 31.02 -15.34 1.07
N LEU A 312 30.60 -15.07 2.30
CA LEU A 312 30.96 -13.90 3.08
C LEU A 312 32.47 -13.80 3.38
N GLU A 313 33.14 -14.95 3.56
CA GLU A 313 34.61 -15.02 3.70
C GLU A 313 35.33 -14.62 2.41
N MET A 314 34.76 -14.96 1.25
CA MET A 314 35.31 -14.54 -0.05
C MET A 314 35.06 -13.06 -0.36
N ALA A 315 34.02 -12.46 0.24
CA ALA A 315 33.58 -11.11 -0.05
C ALA A 315 34.60 -10.02 0.37
N ARG A 316 34.80 -9.05 -0.52
CA ARG A 316 35.72 -7.92 -0.44
C ARG A 316 35.01 -6.57 -0.53
N GLY A 317 33.78 -6.56 -1.02
CA GLY A 317 32.94 -5.36 -1.13
C GLY A 317 32.64 -4.73 0.22
N ALA A 318 32.40 -3.42 0.20
CA ALA A 318 31.98 -2.67 1.39
C ALA A 318 30.58 -3.11 1.87
N TYR A 319 29.79 -3.67 0.96
CA TYR A 319 28.46 -4.24 1.21
C TYR A 319 28.36 -5.63 0.62
N VAL A 320 27.53 -6.48 1.24
CA VAL A 320 27.13 -7.79 0.74
C VAL A 320 25.65 -7.77 0.36
N ALA A 321 25.28 -8.37 -0.76
CA ALA A 321 23.91 -8.55 -1.20
C ALA A 321 23.55 -10.04 -1.24
N LEU A 322 22.32 -10.38 -0.82
CA LEU A 322 21.83 -11.75 -0.81
C LEU A 322 21.12 -12.09 -2.12
N LEU A 323 21.47 -13.20 -2.75
CA LEU A 323 20.83 -13.68 -3.98
C LEU A 323 20.75 -15.21 -3.96
N ASP A 324 19.55 -15.74 -4.14
CA ASP A 324 19.34 -17.18 -4.26
C ASP A 324 19.77 -17.68 -5.64
N HIS A 325 20.25 -18.92 -5.69
CA HIS A 325 20.95 -19.49 -6.84
C HIS A 325 20.06 -19.74 -8.07
N ASP A 326 18.76 -19.65 -7.90
CA ASP A 326 17.74 -19.79 -8.94
C ASP A 326 17.01 -18.48 -9.23
N ASP A 327 17.31 -17.38 -8.55
CA ASP A 327 16.61 -16.11 -8.71
C ASP A 327 17.34 -15.13 -9.65
N GLU A 328 16.65 -14.06 -10.04
CA GLU A 328 17.16 -13.08 -11.01
C GLU A 328 17.12 -11.65 -10.47
N LEU A 329 18.18 -10.88 -10.72
CA LEU A 329 18.21 -9.44 -10.49
C LEU A 329 17.75 -8.65 -11.70
N ARG A 330 17.11 -7.51 -11.45
CA ARG A 330 16.85 -6.52 -12.50
C ARG A 330 18.15 -5.88 -12.97
N PRO A 331 18.33 -5.52 -14.26
CA PRO A 331 19.60 -5.00 -14.78
C PRO A 331 20.14 -3.72 -14.11
N HIS A 332 19.28 -2.98 -13.40
CA HIS A 332 19.62 -1.74 -12.73
C HIS A 332 19.64 -1.87 -11.20
N ALA A 333 19.46 -3.09 -10.67
CA ALA A 333 19.31 -3.36 -9.24
C ALA A 333 20.51 -2.86 -8.43
N LEU A 334 21.72 -3.22 -8.83
CA LEU A 334 22.93 -2.79 -8.12
C LEU A 334 23.20 -1.28 -8.27
N LEU A 335 22.76 -0.67 -9.37
CA LEU A 335 22.89 0.78 -9.58
C LEU A 335 22.01 1.56 -8.60
N GLU A 336 20.76 1.13 -8.44
CA GLU A 336 19.82 1.74 -7.48
C GLU A 336 20.34 1.62 -6.04
N VAL A 337 20.88 0.45 -5.67
CA VAL A 337 21.50 0.23 -4.36
C VAL A 337 22.73 1.13 -4.18
N ALA A 338 23.64 1.17 -5.16
CA ALA A 338 24.82 2.03 -5.08
C ALA A 338 24.45 3.51 -4.97
N ALA A 339 23.48 3.98 -5.74
CA ALA A 339 22.99 5.36 -5.67
C ALA A 339 22.38 5.68 -4.30
N ALA A 340 21.60 4.76 -3.71
CA ALA A 340 21.04 4.93 -2.37
C ALA A 340 22.14 4.99 -1.30
N LEU A 341 23.15 4.11 -1.38
CA LEU A 341 24.28 4.08 -0.46
C LEU A 341 25.18 5.31 -0.58
N MET A 342 25.35 5.87 -1.78
CA MET A 342 26.09 7.11 -1.98
C MET A 342 25.31 8.32 -1.45
N ALA A 343 23.98 8.31 -1.56
CA ALA A 343 23.13 9.35 -0.99
C ALA A 343 23.09 9.30 0.55
N SER A 344 23.28 8.12 1.15
CA SER A 344 23.33 7.93 2.61
C SER A 344 24.51 7.02 3.00
N PRO A 345 25.75 7.57 3.08
CA PRO A 345 26.97 6.77 3.28
C PRO A 345 27.04 5.99 4.59
N ASP A 346 26.22 6.35 5.59
CA ASP A 346 26.10 5.68 6.89
C ASP A 346 25.02 4.59 6.94
N ALA A 347 24.34 4.32 5.81
CA ALA A 347 23.36 3.24 5.71
C ALA A 347 23.97 1.89 6.09
N GLY A 348 23.29 1.16 6.96
CA GLY A 348 23.69 -0.18 7.39
C GLY A 348 23.07 -1.28 6.53
N LEU A 349 21.86 -1.05 6.04
CA LEU A 349 21.05 -2.01 5.31
C LEU A 349 20.18 -1.31 4.26
N VAL A 350 20.05 -1.94 3.09
CA VAL A 350 19.18 -1.52 2.01
C VAL A 350 18.34 -2.72 1.57
N TYR A 351 17.04 -2.55 1.40
CA TYR A 351 16.15 -3.55 0.82
C TYR A 351 15.28 -2.93 -0.27
N SER A 352 14.73 -3.77 -1.15
CA SER A 352 13.88 -3.33 -2.27
C SER A 352 12.56 -4.08 -2.30
N ASP A 353 11.63 -3.64 -3.14
CA ASP A 353 10.47 -4.45 -3.51
C ASP A 353 10.91 -5.68 -4.34
N GLU A 354 10.03 -6.68 -4.38
CA GLU A 354 10.24 -7.92 -5.13
C GLU A 354 8.94 -8.39 -5.77
N ASP A 355 9.04 -9.30 -6.74
CA ASP A 355 7.92 -10.05 -7.26
C ASP A 355 8.33 -11.51 -7.52
N LYS A 356 7.39 -12.29 -8.05
CA LYS A 356 7.67 -13.66 -8.50
C LYS A 356 7.79 -13.73 -10.01
N ILE A 357 8.62 -14.66 -10.47
CA ILE A 357 8.79 -14.99 -11.89
C ILE A 357 8.57 -16.49 -12.13
N ASP A 358 7.77 -16.83 -13.14
CA ASP A 358 7.56 -18.22 -13.53
C ASP A 358 8.61 -18.72 -14.54
N GLU A 359 8.54 -20.01 -14.89
CA GLU A 359 9.45 -20.64 -15.86
C GLU A 359 9.47 -19.95 -17.23
N ALA A 360 8.36 -19.32 -17.63
CA ALA A 360 8.21 -18.60 -18.89
C ALA A 360 8.71 -17.15 -18.83
N GLY A 361 9.21 -16.71 -17.67
CA GLY A 361 9.67 -15.35 -17.44
C GLY A 361 8.54 -14.33 -17.18
N ARG A 362 7.31 -14.80 -16.95
CA ARG A 362 6.20 -13.91 -16.62
C ARG A 362 6.24 -13.57 -15.14
N ARG A 363 6.13 -12.27 -14.86
CA ARG A 363 6.15 -11.69 -13.52
C ARG A 363 4.75 -11.64 -12.90
N PHE A 364 4.61 -11.98 -11.62
CA PHE A 364 3.33 -12.04 -10.88
C PHE A 364 3.56 -11.87 -9.36
N ASP A 365 2.46 -11.71 -8.60
CA ASP A 365 2.46 -11.67 -7.11
C ASP A 365 3.51 -10.72 -6.50
N PRO A 366 3.45 -9.39 -6.80
CA PRO A 366 4.41 -8.43 -6.28
C PRO A 366 4.25 -8.24 -4.78
N TYR A 367 5.36 -8.11 -4.07
CA TYR A 367 5.37 -7.59 -2.72
C TYR A 367 5.93 -6.16 -2.68
N PHE A 368 5.01 -5.20 -2.75
CA PHE A 368 5.28 -3.79 -2.49
C PHE A 368 5.33 -3.51 -0.98
N LYS A 369 6.55 -3.36 -0.46
CA LYS A 369 6.88 -3.28 0.96
C LYS A 369 6.69 -1.85 1.48
N PRO A 370 6.35 -1.65 2.77
CA PRO A 370 6.45 -0.33 3.38
C PRO A 370 7.92 0.07 3.57
N ASP A 371 8.15 1.32 3.98
CA ASP A 371 9.43 1.73 4.54
C ASP A 371 9.71 1.00 5.86
N TRP A 372 10.89 1.24 6.44
CA TRP A 372 11.42 0.44 7.54
C TRP A 372 10.44 0.33 8.72
N ASP A 373 10.05 -0.90 9.04
CA ASP A 373 9.12 -1.24 10.12
C ASP A 373 9.68 -2.38 10.97
N PRO A 374 10.28 -2.08 12.13
CA PRO A 374 10.82 -3.10 13.02
C PRO A 374 9.74 -4.00 13.63
N GLU A 375 8.49 -3.54 13.71
CA GLU A 375 7.38 -4.37 14.21
C GLU A 375 7.00 -5.42 13.18
N LEU A 376 6.85 -4.99 11.91
CA LEU A 376 6.58 -5.92 10.83
C LEU A 376 7.72 -6.92 10.68
N LEU A 377 8.99 -6.51 10.83
CA LEU A 377 10.12 -7.45 10.82
C LEU A 377 10.04 -8.50 11.94
N ARG A 378 9.59 -8.13 13.14
CA ARG A 378 9.41 -9.09 14.24
C ARG A 378 8.24 -10.04 14.01
N SER A 379 7.30 -9.65 13.16
CA SER A 379 6.14 -10.46 12.80
C SER A 379 6.29 -11.27 11.53
N GLN A 380 7.17 -10.90 10.61
CA GLN A 380 7.49 -11.64 9.38
C GLN A 380 8.80 -11.14 8.75
N ASN A 381 9.49 -12.01 8.01
CA ASN A 381 10.69 -11.63 7.24
C ASN A 381 10.33 -10.84 5.98
N TYR A 382 9.85 -9.60 6.13
CA TYR A 382 9.37 -8.83 4.99
C TYR A 382 10.48 -8.20 4.15
N ALA A 383 11.69 -7.98 4.68
CA ALA A 383 12.82 -7.42 3.93
C ALA A 383 13.43 -8.46 2.98
N CYS A 384 13.57 -9.69 3.46
CA CYS A 384 13.87 -10.90 2.70
C CYS A 384 15.02 -10.76 1.67
N HIS A 385 14.84 -11.28 0.46
CA HIS A 385 15.87 -11.39 -0.57
C HIS A 385 16.22 -10.05 -1.22
N PHE A 386 17.40 -10.04 -1.85
CA PHE A 386 18.14 -8.85 -2.30
C PHE A 386 18.37 -7.77 -1.24
N THR A 387 18.28 -8.13 0.04
CA THR A 387 18.78 -7.27 1.11
C THR A 387 20.30 -7.09 0.96
N THR A 388 20.74 -5.84 0.93
CA THR A 388 22.15 -5.44 0.88
C THR A 388 22.58 -4.86 2.22
N ILE A 389 23.59 -5.43 2.85
CA ILE A 389 24.01 -5.11 4.22
C ILE A 389 25.48 -4.73 4.21
N ARG A 390 25.87 -3.75 5.03
CA ARG A 390 27.27 -3.38 5.22
C ARG A 390 28.08 -4.60 5.66
N THR A 391 29.17 -4.92 4.95
CA THR A 391 29.94 -6.15 5.18
C THR A 391 30.50 -6.20 6.61
N THR A 392 30.94 -5.07 7.14
CA THR A 392 31.45 -4.98 8.53
C THR A 392 30.37 -5.24 9.57
N LEU A 393 29.12 -4.89 9.28
CA LEU A 393 27.97 -5.16 10.15
C LEU A 393 27.66 -6.66 10.18
N VAL A 394 27.56 -7.30 9.00
CA VAL A 394 27.32 -8.76 8.90
C VAL A 394 28.41 -9.55 9.63
N ARG A 395 29.68 -9.18 9.43
CA ARG A 395 30.81 -9.81 10.14
C ARG A 395 30.78 -9.54 11.64
N GLY A 396 30.41 -8.33 12.04
CA GLY A 396 30.31 -7.92 13.45
C GLY A 396 29.27 -8.71 14.23
N VAL A 397 28.17 -9.12 13.59
CA VAL A 397 27.14 -9.98 14.21
C VAL A 397 27.42 -11.47 14.08
N GLY A 398 28.56 -11.87 13.50
CA GLY A 398 28.99 -13.27 13.37
C GLY A 398 28.46 -14.02 12.15
N GLY A 399 27.97 -13.32 11.12
CA GLY A 399 27.50 -13.95 9.88
C GLY A 399 26.20 -14.74 10.04
N PHE A 400 26.03 -15.78 9.21
CA PHE A 400 24.88 -16.68 9.21
C PHE A 400 25.05 -17.77 10.27
N ARG A 401 23.98 -18.09 11.02
CA ARG A 401 24.06 -19.05 12.12
C ARG A 401 23.48 -20.40 11.73
N LYS A 402 24.20 -21.48 12.05
CA LYS A 402 23.70 -22.85 11.93
C LYS A 402 22.43 -23.06 12.77
N GLY A 403 21.55 -23.92 12.26
CA GLY A 403 20.27 -24.25 12.87
C GLY A 403 19.13 -23.34 12.42
N PHE A 404 19.41 -22.22 11.75
CA PHE A 404 18.40 -21.29 11.23
C PHE A 404 18.09 -21.52 9.75
N GLU A 405 18.46 -22.67 9.19
CA GLU A 405 18.22 -22.98 7.78
C GLU A 405 16.72 -22.88 7.46
N GLY A 406 16.37 -22.14 6.41
CA GLY A 406 15.00 -21.76 6.06
C GLY A 406 14.53 -20.42 6.65
N SER A 407 15.27 -19.85 7.61
CA SER A 407 15.04 -18.52 8.19
C SER A 407 16.33 -17.74 8.47
N GLN A 408 17.44 -18.15 7.84
CA GLN A 408 18.77 -17.62 8.09
C GLN A 408 18.86 -16.12 7.78
N ASP A 409 18.12 -15.65 6.78
CA ASP A 409 18.08 -14.24 6.41
C ASP A 409 17.31 -13.42 7.44
N HIS A 410 16.20 -13.96 7.96
CA HIS A 410 15.43 -13.30 9.01
C HIS A 410 16.26 -13.14 10.28
N ASP A 411 16.96 -14.20 10.70
CA ASP A 411 17.90 -14.17 11.81
C ASP A 411 19.00 -13.13 11.61
N LEU A 412 19.62 -13.11 10.43
CA LEU A 412 20.68 -12.15 10.11
C LEU A 412 20.17 -10.71 10.12
N ILE A 413 19.04 -10.43 9.47
CA ILE A 413 18.46 -9.09 9.35
C ILE A 413 18.03 -8.58 10.73
N LEU A 414 17.42 -9.42 11.57
CA LEU A 414 17.09 -9.07 12.96
C LEU A 414 18.37 -8.63 13.70
N ARG A 415 19.43 -9.45 13.69
CA ARG A 415 20.70 -9.13 14.36
C ARG A 415 21.38 -7.88 13.82
N CYS A 416 21.40 -7.70 12.50
CA CYS A 416 22.03 -6.53 11.87
C CYS A 416 21.29 -5.23 12.21
N THR A 417 19.98 -5.28 12.41
CA THR A 417 19.15 -4.08 12.62
C THR A 417 19.05 -3.66 14.09
N GLU A 418 19.44 -4.53 15.04
CA GLU A 418 19.47 -4.22 16.49
C GLU A 418 20.27 -2.95 16.83
N GLY A 419 21.34 -2.66 16.08
CA GLY A 419 22.22 -1.50 16.31
C GLY A 419 22.01 -0.34 15.33
N LEU A 420 21.06 -0.42 14.40
CA LEU A 420 20.84 0.61 13.39
C LEU A 420 19.76 1.60 13.81
N ARG A 421 19.99 2.87 13.51
CA ARG A 421 18.91 3.87 13.55
C ARG A 421 17.97 3.67 12.37
N PRO A 422 16.68 4.07 12.48
CA PRO A 422 15.72 3.92 11.38
C PRO A 422 16.16 4.55 10.05
N ASP A 423 16.87 5.69 10.08
CA ASP A 423 17.40 6.37 8.89
C ASP A 423 18.56 5.64 8.22
N GLN A 424 19.16 4.64 8.88
CA GLN A 424 20.24 3.81 8.33
C GLN A 424 19.72 2.54 7.64
N VAL A 425 18.40 2.32 7.64
CA VAL A 425 17.76 1.21 6.95
C VAL A 425 16.93 1.77 5.80
N LEU A 426 17.40 1.57 4.58
CA LEU A 426 16.82 2.21 3.39
C LEU A 426 15.93 1.24 2.62
N HIS A 427 14.80 1.75 2.18
CA HIS A 427 13.90 1.07 1.26
C HIS A 427 13.99 1.70 -0.13
N ILE A 428 14.17 0.86 -1.15
CA ILE A 428 14.05 1.26 -2.56
C ILE A 428 12.71 0.71 -3.07
N PRO A 429 11.68 1.54 -3.28
CA PRO A 429 10.33 1.09 -3.67
C PRO A 429 10.26 0.75 -5.16
N LYS A 430 11.19 -0.08 -5.63
CA LYS A 430 11.29 -0.60 -7.00
C LYS A 430 11.45 -2.10 -6.91
N VAL A 431 10.84 -2.82 -7.85
CA VAL A 431 11.05 -4.27 -7.94
C VAL A 431 12.44 -4.51 -8.54
N LEU A 432 13.38 -4.93 -7.70
CA LEU A 432 14.78 -5.18 -8.11
C LEU A 432 15.15 -6.67 -8.09
N TYR A 433 14.27 -7.50 -7.53
CA TYR A 433 14.45 -8.94 -7.36
C TYR A 433 13.26 -9.72 -7.92
N HIS A 434 13.54 -10.82 -8.59
CA HIS A 434 12.56 -11.76 -9.11
C HIS A 434 12.74 -13.13 -8.44
N TRP A 435 11.78 -13.47 -7.57
CA TRP A 435 11.76 -14.75 -6.87
C TRP A 435 11.16 -15.84 -7.76
N ARG A 436 11.94 -16.85 -8.10
CA ARG A 436 11.52 -17.90 -9.02
C ARG A 436 10.52 -18.85 -8.36
N ALA A 437 9.38 -18.98 -9.00
CA ALA A 437 8.29 -19.85 -8.58
C ALA A 437 8.25 -21.13 -9.43
N ILE A 438 9.04 -22.13 -9.02
CA ILE A 438 9.13 -23.46 -9.65
C ILE A 438 8.70 -24.58 -8.69
N PRO A 439 8.24 -25.75 -9.19
CA PRO A 439 7.87 -26.89 -8.34
C PRO A 439 9.03 -27.29 -7.40
N GLY A 440 8.76 -27.27 -6.08
CA GLY A 440 9.78 -27.51 -5.05
C GLY A 440 10.39 -26.23 -4.43
N SER A 441 10.14 -25.06 -5.01
CA SER A 441 10.51 -23.76 -4.43
C SER A 441 9.56 -23.33 -3.30
N THR A 442 10.13 -22.68 -2.29
CA THR A 442 9.39 -22.00 -1.21
C THR A 442 8.50 -20.87 -1.74
N ALA A 443 8.79 -20.32 -2.93
CA ALA A 443 7.97 -19.32 -3.61
C ALA A 443 6.54 -19.80 -3.95
N LEU A 444 6.38 -21.09 -4.26
CA LEU A 444 5.09 -21.73 -4.56
C LEU A 444 4.42 -22.35 -3.33
N THR A 445 5.19 -22.63 -2.28
CA THR A 445 4.70 -23.31 -1.07
C THR A 445 5.26 -22.62 0.17
N ARG A 446 4.55 -21.60 0.68
CA ARG A 446 4.78 -21.11 2.06
C ARG A 446 4.46 -22.19 3.12
N ASP A 447 3.80 -23.27 2.71
CA ASP A 447 3.54 -24.49 3.49
C ASP A 447 4.72 -25.49 3.47
N ALA A 448 5.88 -25.14 2.91
CA ALA A 448 7.05 -25.99 2.91
C ALA A 448 7.67 -26.12 4.32
N LYS A 449 7.20 -27.15 5.04
CA LYS A 449 7.78 -27.82 6.24
C LYS A 449 7.82 -27.03 7.56
N ASP A 450 7.26 -27.66 8.60
CA ASP A 450 7.28 -27.27 10.02
C ASP A 450 8.64 -26.75 10.56
N TYR A 451 9.77 -27.14 9.95
CA TYR A 451 11.11 -26.72 10.38
C TYR A 451 11.40 -25.23 10.13
N ALA A 452 11.06 -24.68 8.95
CA ALA A 452 11.36 -23.28 8.63
C ALA A 452 10.59 -22.29 9.52
N SER A 453 9.34 -22.65 9.84
CA SER A 453 8.48 -21.90 10.76
C SER A 453 9.04 -21.91 12.19
N SER A 454 9.53 -23.07 12.66
CA SER A 454 10.20 -23.19 13.97
C SER A 454 11.52 -22.41 14.07
N ALA A 455 12.31 -22.38 13.00
CA ALA A 455 13.57 -21.65 12.94
C ALA A 455 13.35 -20.13 12.98
N GLY A 456 12.33 -19.63 12.27
CA GLY A 456 12.01 -18.21 12.28
C GLY A 456 11.39 -17.74 13.59
N ALA A 457 10.52 -18.53 14.22
CA ALA A 457 10.03 -18.24 15.57
C ALA A 457 11.19 -18.16 16.58
N ARG A 458 12.18 -19.06 16.46
CA ARG A 458 13.39 -19.00 17.28
C ARG A 458 14.25 -17.77 16.97
N ALA A 459 14.37 -17.35 15.71
CA ALA A 459 15.11 -16.16 15.33
C ALA A 459 14.53 -14.90 15.99
N VAL A 460 13.20 -14.75 15.95
CA VAL A 460 12.50 -13.66 16.64
C VAL A 460 12.64 -13.80 18.17
N SER A 461 12.52 -15.01 18.72
CA SER A 461 12.66 -15.23 20.17
C SER A 461 14.03 -14.81 20.67
N GLU A 462 15.11 -15.25 20.03
CA GLU A 462 16.47 -14.90 20.42
C GLU A 462 16.77 -13.41 20.20
N HIS A 463 16.20 -12.78 19.16
CA HIS A 463 16.24 -11.31 19.00
C HIS A 463 15.57 -10.60 20.18
N LEU A 464 14.38 -11.04 20.59
CA LEU A 464 13.70 -10.47 21.74
C LEU A 464 14.44 -10.75 23.04
N GLU A 465 15.11 -11.88 23.21
CA GLU A 465 15.95 -12.12 24.40
C GLU A 465 17.06 -11.09 24.55
N ARG A 466 17.65 -10.62 23.44
CA ARG A 466 18.70 -9.59 23.44
C ARG A 466 18.14 -8.18 23.67
N CYS A 467 17.03 -7.83 23.02
CA CYS A 467 16.52 -6.45 23.01
C CYS A 467 15.39 -6.19 24.02
N HIS A 468 14.59 -7.21 24.31
CA HIS A 468 13.32 -7.13 25.05
C HIS A 468 13.06 -8.43 25.85
N PRO A 469 13.88 -8.78 26.86
CA PRO A 469 13.98 -10.14 27.43
C PRO A 469 12.70 -10.70 28.07
N ARG A 470 11.70 -9.86 28.32
CA ARG A 470 10.39 -10.25 28.87
C ARG A 470 9.31 -10.46 27.80
N ALA A 471 9.56 -10.09 26.55
CA ALA A 471 8.67 -10.38 25.44
C ALA A 471 8.74 -11.87 25.07
N ARG A 472 7.65 -12.40 24.50
CA ARG A 472 7.53 -13.80 24.08
C ARG A 472 7.00 -13.88 22.66
N VAL A 473 7.36 -14.92 21.93
CA VAL A 473 6.90 -15.16 20.57
C VAL A 473 5.88 -16.28 20.56
N GLU A 474 4.78 -16.06 19.85
CA GLU A 474 3.81 -17.08 19.47
C GLU A 474 3.88 -17.25 17.95
N GLU A 475 3.98 -18.49 17.51
CA GLU A 475 3.96 -18.83 16.09
C GLU A 475 2.54 -18.74 15.53
N LEU A 476 2.40 -18.14 14.35
CA LEU A 476 1.17 -18.08 13.59
C LEU A 476 1.35 -18.82 12.25
N SER A 477 0.23 -19.10 11.58
CA SER A 477 0.26 -19.74 10.26
C SER A 477 1.08 -18.94 9.22
N HIS A 478 1.63 -19.66 8.23
CA HIS A 478 2.34 -19.09 7.06
C HIS A 478 3.66 -18.36 7.40
N GLY A 479 4.35 -18.73 8.48
CA GLY A 479 5.63 -18.13 8.87
C GLY A 479 5.49 -16.70 9.40
N HIS A 480 4.36 -16.42 10.07
CA HIS A 480 4.12 -15.17 10.78
C HIS A 480 4.25 -15.38 12.29
N TYR A 481 4.49 -14.30 13.02
CA TYR A 481 4.70 -14.34 14.46
C TYR A 481 3.90 -13.25 15.18
N ARG A 482 3.40 -13.59 16.36
CA ARG A 482 2.86 -12.64 17.33
C ARG A 482 3.87 -12.44 18.45
N VAL A 483 4.23 -11.19 18.70
CA VAL A 483 5.01 -10.84 19.89
C VAL A 483 4.06 -10.49 21.03
N ARG A 484 4.10 -11.25 22.11
CA ARG A 484 3.44 -10.94 23.38
C ARG A 484 4.36 -10.05 24.20
N TRP A 485 4.01 -8.77 24.28
CA TRP A 485 4.74 -7.80 25.08
C TRP A 485 4.40 -7.92 26.56
N PRO A 486 5.37 -7.71 27.46
CA PRO A 486 5.14 -7.79 28.90
C PRO A 486 4.34 -6.58 29.38
N LEU A 487 3.40 -6.81 30.28
CA LEU A 487 2.76 -5.75 31.04
C LEU A 487 3.56 -5.49 32.34
N PRO A 488 3.76 -4.23 32.77
CA PRO A 488 4.33 -3.95 34.08
C PRO A 488 3.50 -4.56 35.23
N GLU A 489 4.17 -4.83 36.36
CA GLU A 489 3.52 -5.20 37.62
C GLU A 489 3.89 -4.17 38.70
N PRO A 490 2.91 -3.46 39.30
CA PRO A 490 1.48 -3.51 38.98
C PRO A 490 1.18 -3.02 37.55
N ALA A 491 0.06 -3.48 37.00
CA ALA A 491 -0.43 -3.02 35.70
C ALA A 491 -0.72 -1.51 35.77
N PRO A 492 -0.37 -0.72 34.73
CA PRO A 492 -0.68 0.70 34.71
C PRO A 492 -2.19 0.92 34.69
N LYS A 493 -2.65 1.98 35.36
CA LYS A 493 -4.06 2.34 35.32
C LYS A 493 -4.43 2.80 33.91
N VAL A 494 -5.59 2.37 33.40
CA VAL A 494 -6.14 2.85 32.12
C VAL A 494 -7.46 3.63 32.34
N SER A 495 -7.54 4.86 31.84
CA SER A 495 -8.83 5.58 31.74
C SER A 495 -9.36 5.51 30.31
N LEU A 496 -10.49 4.84 30.10
CA LEU A 496 -11.20 4.81 28.82
C LEU A 496 -12.20 5.97 28.75
N VAL A 497 -11.86 7.02 27.98
CA VAL A 497 -12.69 8.20 27.76
C VAL A 497 -13.71 7.91 26.67
N ILE A 498 -15.00 8.04 27.01
CA ILE A 498 -16.13 7.67 26.15
C ILE A 498 -17.07 8.88 25.97
N PRO A 499 -16.87 9.71 24.93
CA PRO A 499 -17.80 10.78 24.58
C PRO A 499 -19.15 10.22 24.15
N THR A 500 -20.25 10.79 24.66
CA THR A 500 -21.59 10.34 24.31
C THR A 500 -22.61 11.48 24.26
N ARG A 501 -23.66 11.29 23.46
CA ARG A 501 -24.83 12.15 23.39
C ARG A 501 -26.02 11.32 22.89
N ASP A 502 -27.08 11.28 23.70
CA ASP A 502 -28.32 10.54 23.41
C ASP A 502 -28.04 9.03 23.14
N LYS A 503 -29.00 8.30 22.53
CA LYS A 503 -28.87 6.90 22.09
C LYS A 503 -28.39 5.94 23.19
N PRO A 504 -29.19 5.81 24.28
CA PRO A 504 -28.84 5.00 25.44
C PRO A 504 -28.55 3.54 25.10
N GLU A 505 -29.15 3.00 24.04
CA GLU A 505 -28.96 1.62 23.59
C GLU A 505 -27.53 1.35 23.13
N LEU A 506 -26.89 2.27 22.39
CA LEU A 506 -25.50 2.11 21.94
C LEU A 506 -24.54 2.22 23.12
N LEU A 507 -24.70 3.28 23.93
CA LEU A 507 -23.86 3.48 25.10
C LEU A 507 -23.97 2.30 26.07
N ARG A 508 -25.16 1.70 26.21
CA ARG A 508 -25.36 0.53 27.06
C ARG A 508 -24.56 -0.67 26.58
N VAL A 509 -24.65 -1.02 25.31
CA VAL A 509 -23.86 -2.12 24.72
C VAL A 509 -22.37 -1.88 24.92
N CYS A 510 -21.91 -0.65 24.70
CA CYS A 510 -20.51 -0.28 24.90
C CYS A 510 -20.07 -0.45 26.36
N VAL A 511 -20.73 0.21 27.30
CA VAL A 511 -20.36 0.16 28.73
C VAL A 511 -20.47 -1.25 29.31
N GLU A 512 -21.55 -1.97 28.99
CA GLU A 512 -21.73 -3.35 29.48
C GLU A 512 -20.66 -4.28 28.91
N SER A 513 -20.37 -4.22 27.60
CA SER A 513 -19.32 -5.05 27.00
C SER A 513 -17.93 -4.73 27.56
N LEU A 514 -17.62 -3.45 27.80
CA LEU A 514 -16.34 -3.04 28.38
C LEU A 514 -16.16 -3.53 29.81
N LEU A 515 -17.19 -3.42 30.66
CA LEU A 515 -17.11 -3.86 32.06
C LEU A 515 -17.15 -5.38 32.21
N GLU A 516 -17.94 -6.07 31.39
CA GLU A 516 -18.23 -7.49 31.58
C GLU A 516 -17.27 -8.41 30.82
N ARG A 517 -16.67 -7.93 29.71
CA ARG A 517 -15.80 -8.75 28.86
C ARG A 517 -14.32 -8.40 28.96
N THR A 518 -13.93 -7.26 29.54
CA THR A 518 -12.50 -6.87 29.60
C THR A 518 -11.81 -7.49 30.81
N GLU A 519 -10.72 -8.25 30.59
CA GLU A 519 -9.95 -8.93 31.65
C GLU A 519 -8.78 -8.10 32.21
N TYR A 520 -8.67 -6.82 31.81
CA TYR A 520 -7.62 -5.95 32.31
C TYR A 520 -7.87 -5.57 33.79
N PRO A 521 -6.83 -5.61 34.65
CA PRO A 521 -7.05 -5.52 36.10
C PRO A 521 -7.37 -4.12 36.63
N ASP A 522 -6.83 -3.05 36.03
CA ASP A 522 -6.95 -1.68 36.55
C ASP A 522 -7.37 -0.70 35.44
N PHE A 523 -8.69 -0.59 35.23
CA PHE A 523 -9.26 0.40 34.31
C PHE A 523 -10.50 1.07 34.87
N GLU A 524 -10.74 2.31 34.42
CA GLU A 524 -11.99 3.04 34.64
C GLU A 524 -12.62 3.46 33.31
N LEU A 525 -13.95 3.60 33.31
CA LEU A 525 -14.71 4.19 32.22
C LEU A 525 -15.05 5.64 32.57
N VAL A 526 -14.60 6.59 31.76
CA VAL A 526 -14.91 8.02 31.90
C VAL A 526 -15.90 8.39 30.81
N VAL A 527 -17.18 8.26 31.12
CA VAL A 527 -18.28 8.58 30.20
C VAL A 527 -18.53 10.08 30.22
N VAL A 528 -18.44 10.73 29.06
CA VAL A 528 -18.53 12.19 28.94
C VAL A 528 -19.81 12.55 28.20
N ASP A 529 -20.83 12.97 28.95
CA ASP A 529 -22.11 13.40 28.42
C ASP A 529 -22.01 14.81 27.81
N ASN A 530 -22.24 14.90 26.50
CA ASN A 530 -22.33 16.17 25.77
C ASN A 530 -23.79 16.57 25.52
N GLN A 531 -24.44 17.09 26.57
CA GLN A 531 -25.78 17.67 26.50
C GLN A 531 -26.85 16.67 25.99
N SER A 532 -26.83 15.43 26.49
CA SER A 532 -27.92 14.48 26.20
C SER A 532 -29.26 15.05 26.63
N SER A 533 -30.24 14.90 25.75
CA SER A 533 -31.61 15.40 25.91
C SER A 533 -32.66 14.29 25.83
N ASP A 534 -32.29 13.13 25.28
CA ASP A 534 -33.11 11.94 25.31
C ASP A 534 -33.37 11.50 26.76
N PRO A 535 -34.65 11.34 27.19
CA PRO A 535 -34.96 10.95 28.56
C PRO A 535 -34.34 9.61 28.96
N GLY A 536 -34.23 8.66 28.02
CA GLY A 536 -33.62 7.36 28.27
C GLY A 536 -32.10 7.45 28.49
N ALA A 537 -31.40 8.29 27.73
CA ALA A 537 -29.99 8.60 27.90
C ALA A 537 -29.71 9.26 29.24
N VAL A 538 -30.46 10.30 29.60
CA VAL A 538 -30.31 11.01 30.88
C VAL A 538 -30.52 10.06 32.07
N ASP A 539 -31.54 9.21 31.99
CA ASP A 539 -31.85 8.23 33.01
C ASP A 539 -30.79 7.12 33.11
N TYR A 540 -30.26 6.65 31.98
CA TYR A 540 -29.16 5.68 31.96
C TYR A 540 -27.85 6.25 32.51
N LEU A 541 -27.48 7.47 32.11
CA LEU A 541 -26.30 8.18 32.64
C LEU A 541 -26.39 8.39 34.15
N ARG A 542 -27.59 8.69 34.69
CA ARG A 542 -27.81 8.78 36.15
C ARG A 542 -27.50 7.45 36.83
N ARG A 543 -27.98 6.31 36.29
CA ARG A 543 -27.66 4.98 36.83
C ARG A 543 -26.18 4.62 36.74
N LEU A 544 -25.49 5.09 35.69
CA LEU A 544 -24.07 4.82 35.51
C LEU A 544 -23.19 5.48 36.58
N GLN A 545 -23.64 6.59 37.18
CA GLN A 545 -22.90 7.26 38.26
C GLN A 545 -22.69 6.38 39.49
N ASP A 546 -23.60 5.44 39.74
CA ASP A 546 -23.54 4.52 40.88
C ASP A 546 -22.79 3.21 40.55
N ARG A 547 -22.36 3.01 39.29
CA ARG A 547 -21.72 1.76 38.86
C ARG A 547 -20.22 1.80 39.18
N PRO A 548 -19.67 0.80 39.91
CA PRO A 548 -18.24 0.73 40.19
C PRO A 548 -17.39 0.75 38.92
N GLY A 549 -16.28 1.47 38.94
CA GLY A 549 -15.38 1.61 37.78
C GLY A 549 -15.88 2.55 36.70
N VAL A 550 -17.02 3.23 36.89
CA VAL A 550 -17.57 4.21 35.94
C VAL A 550 -17.64 5.60 36.57
N ARG A 551 -17.22 6.61 35.81
CA ARG A 551 -17.36 8.02 36.16
C ARG A 551 -18.06 8.75 35.03
N VAL A 552 -19.15 9.44 35.35
CA VAL A 552 -19.92 10.23 34.38
C VAL A 552 -19.59 11.71 34.56
N LEU A 553 -19.03 12.32 33.52
CA LEU A 553 -18.71 13.74 33.44
C LEU A 553 -19.70 14.45 32.54
N ARG A 554 -20.08 15.68 32.88
CA ARG A 554 -20.94 16.53 32.03
C ARG A 554 -20.10 17.59 31.33
N TYR A 555 -20.21 17.66 30.01
CA TYR A 555 -19.54 18.65 29.18
C TYR A 555 -20.58 19.55 28.49
N ASP A 556 -20.85 20.69 29.11
CA ASP A 556 -21.85 21.66 28.67
C ASP A 556 -21.26 22.71 27.71
N ALA A 557 -20.87 22.25 26.52
CA ALA A 557 -20.39 23.12 25.43
C ALA A 557 -20.77 22.52 24.06
N PRO A 558 -20.72 23.31 22.97
CA PRO A 558 -20.94 22.80 21.63
C PRO A 558 -20.05 21.59 21.31
N PHE A 559 -20.58 20.63 20.56
CA PHE A 559 -19.85 19.41 20.23
C PHE A 559 -18.56 19.71 19.46
N ASN A 560 -17.45 19.31 20.05
CA ASN A 560 -16.14 19.24 19.45
C ASN A 560 -15.45 18.02 20.06
N TYR A 561 -15.25 16.97 19.27
CA TYR A 561 -14.71 15.69 19.73
C TYR A 561 -13.34 15.88 20.38
N SER A 562 -12.48 16.67 19.75
CA SER A 562 -11.13 16.96 20.24
C SER A 562 -11.14 17.71 21.57
N ALA A 563 -11.91 18.80 21.67
CA ALA A 563 -11.98 19.60 22.89
C ALA A 563 -12.60 18.82 24.07
N LEU A 564 -13.65 18.04 23.79
CA LEU A 564 -14.31 17.21 24.79
C LEU A 564 -13.37 16.12 25.33
N ASN A 565 -12.66 15.41 24.46
CA ASN A 565 -11.66 14.42 24.88
C ASN A 565 -10.52 15.07 25.65
N ASN A 566 -9.95 16.17 25.15
CA ASN A 566 -8.90 16.92 25.86
C ASN A 566 -9.34 17.31 27.28
N TRP A 567 -10.58 17.80 27.43
CA TRP A 567 -11.14 18.19 28.71
C TRP A 567 -11.35 17.01 29.66
N ALA A 568 -11.84 15.88 29.15
CA ALA A 568 -12.03 14.67 29.94
C ALA A 568 -10.70 14.04 30.36
N VAL A 569 -9.73 13.98 29.46
CA VAL A 569 -8.38 13.48 29.74
C VAL A 569 -7.76 14.28 30.88
N ARG A 570 -7.87 15.62 30.91
CA ARG A 570 -7.38 16.45 32.04
C ARG A 570 -7.96 16.08 33.42
N GLN A 571 -9.07 15.35 33.47
CA GLN A 571 -9.69 14.88 34.72
C GLN A 571 -9.34 13.42 35.06
N CYS A 572 -8.52 12.78 34.25
CA CYS A 572 -8.01 11.43 34.44
C CYS A 572 -6.59 11.49 35.02
N ASP A 573 -6.29 10.59 35.96
CA ASP A 573 -4.99 10.40 36.62
C ASP A 573 -4.31 9.08 36.22
N ALA A 574 -4.84 8.39 35.21
CA ALA A 574 -4.29 7.15 34.68
C ALA A 574 -2.98 7.34 33.90
N ASP A 575 -2.14 6.30 33.92
CA ASP A 575 -0.88 6.25 33.18
C ASP A 575 -1.11 6.12 31.66
N VAL A 576 -2.20 5.45 31.28
CA VAL A 576 -2.61 5.23 29.88
C VAL A 576 -4.02 5.76 29.67
N ILE A 577 -4.18 6.50 28.58
CA ILE A 577 -5.47 7.04 28.13
C ILE A 577 -5.96 6.20 26.94
N GLY A 578 -7.21 5.76 27.00
CA GLY A 578 -7.93 5.19 25.88
C GLY A 578 -8.98 6.17 25.36
N LEU A 579 -8.90 6.56 24.09
CA LEU A 579 -10.00 7.24 23.39
C LEU A 579 -10.88 6.16 22.78
N VAL A 580 -12.16 6.11 23.19
CA VAL A 580 -13.08 5.05 22.80
C VAL A 580 -14.43 5.66 22.43
N ASN A 581 -14.97 5.29 21.26
CA ASN A 581 -16.32 5.72 20.88
C ASN A 581 -17.40 4.99 21.69
N ASN A 582 -18.57 5.61 21.85
CA ASN A 582 -19.67 5.07 22.65
C ASN A 582 -20.45 3.91 21.99
N ASP A 583 -20.01 3.43 20.83
CA ASP A 583 -20.61 2.39 20.01
C ASP A 583 -19.61 1.27 19.66
N ILE A 584 -18.59 1.12 20.51
CA ILE A 584 -17.66 -0.01 20.49
C ILE A 584 -18.24 -1.19 21.26
N GLU A 585 -18.00 -2.42 20.80
CA GLU A 585 -18.34 -3.65 21.52
C GLU A 585 -17.15 -4.60 21.54
N VAL A 586 -16.78 -5.09 22.73
CA VAL A 586 -15.65 -6.00 22.93
C VAL A 586 -15.95 -7.39 22.34
N ILE A 587 -15.03 -7.90 21.51
CA ILE A 587 -15.06 -9.29 21.01
C ILE A 587 -14.19 -10.19 21.88
N GLY A 588 -12.89 -9.86 22.01
CA GLY A 588 -11.92 -10.67 22.76
C GLY A 588 -11.60 -10.06 24.13
N PRO A 589 -11.54 -10.86 25.22
CA PRO A 589 -11.36 -10.31 26.57
C PRO A 589 -10.00 -9.68 26.84
N ASP A 590 -8.97 -10.15 26.12
CA ASP A 590 -7.58 -9.71 26.23
C ASP A 590 -7.26 -8.39 25.48
N TRP A 591 -8.24 -7.78 24.81
CA TRP A 591 -8.01 -6.64 23.90
C TRP A 591 -7.24 -5.49 24.58
N LEU A 592 -7.65 -5.13 25.80
CA LEU A 592 -7.05 -4.00 26.51
C LEU A 592 -5.66 -4.34 27.03
N ARG A 593 -5.42 -5.59 27.44
CA ARG A 593 -4.09 -6.08 27.81
C ARG A 593 -3.14 -6.04 26.62
N GLU A 594 -3.59 -6.50 25.45
CA GLU A 594 -2.81 -6.45 24.21
C GLU A 594 -2.42 -5.00 23.89
N MET A 595 -3.38 -4.09 23.85
CA MET A 595 -3.12 -2.68 23.50
C MET A 595 -2.28 -1.95 24.56
N ALA A 596 -2.56 -2.16 25.86
CA ALA A 596 -1.80 -1.53 26.94
C ALA A 596 -0.35 -2.01 26.98
N SER A 597 -0.09 -3.29 26.74
CA SER A 597 1.27 -3.85 26.70
C SER A 597 2.10 -3.25 25.55
N GLN A 598 1.45 -2.84 24.46
CA GLN A 598 2.08 -2.09 23.38
C GLN A 598 2.30 -0.62 23.80
N ALA A 599 1.28 0.03 24.38
CA ALA A 599 1.30 1.46 24.68
C ALA A 599 2.38 1.85 25.70
N VAL A 600 2.69 0.99 26.66
CA VAL A 600 3.71 1.24 27.68
C VAL A 600 5.15 1.20 27.17
N ARG A 601 5.38 0.74 25.94
CA ARG A 601 6.72 0.66 25.35
C ARG A 601 7.23 2.05 24.98
N SER A 602 8.40 2.42 25.47
CA SER A 602 8.96 3.78 25.37
C SER A 602 8.92 4.40 23.97
N GLU A 603 9.14 3.60 22.93
CA GLU A 603 9.19 3.97 21.52
C GLU A 603 7.81 4.12 20.85
N VAL A 604 6.74 3.67 21.51
CA VAL A 604 5.37 3.64 20.98
C VAL A 604 4.61 4.91 21.37
N GLY A 605 3.92 5.50 20.39
CA GLY A 605 3.06 6.68 20.50
C GLY A 605 1.61 6.28 20.73
N ALA A 606 0.88 6.01 19.64
CA ALA A 606 -0.51 5.53 19.67
C ALA A 606 -0.61 4.04 19.34
N VAL A 607 -1.61 3.36 19.91
CA VAL A 607 -1.93 1.96 19.62
C VAL A 607 -3.39 1.85 19.18
N GLY A 608 -3.63 1.23 18.02
CA GLY A 608 -4.96 0.99 17.47
C GLY A 608 -5.33 -0.48 17.41
N ALA A 609 -6.63 -0.75 17.56
CA ALA A 609 -7.24 -2.07 17.47
C ALA A 609 -7.64 -2.47 16.04
N MET A 610 -7.92 -3.75 15.82
CA MET A 610 -8.74 -4.21 14.70
C MET A 610 -10.21 -3.90 15.00
N LEU A 611 -10.86 -3.14 14.12
CA LEU A 611 -12.30 -2.86 14.24
C LEU A 611 -13.07 -3.52 13.10
N TYR A 612 -14.17 -4.18 13.45
CA TYR A 612 -15.11 -4.77 12.51
C TYR A 612 -16.44 -4.00 12.50
N TYR A 613 -17.07 -3.97 11.34
CA TYR A 613 -18.50 -3.72 11.25
C TYR A 613 -19.31 -4.89 11.83
N PRO A 614 -20.57 -4.67 12.25
CA PRO A 614 -21.43 -5.74 12.78
C PRO A 614 -21.70 -6.91 11.81
N ASN A 615 -21.36 -6.75 10.52
CA ASN A 615 -21.48 -7.78 9.49
C ASN A 615 -20.18 -8.59 9.28
N ASP A 616 -19.25 -8.56 10.23
CA ASP A 616 -17.94 -9.24 10.20
C ASP A 616 -17.05 -8.83 9.01
N THR A 617 -17.19 -7.58 8.55
CA THR A 617 -16.23 -6.97 7.62
C THR A 617 -15.31 -6.00 8.34
N ILE A 618 -14.06 -5.92 7.91
CA ILE A 618 -13.05 -5.01 8.44
C ILE A 618 -13.54 -3.58 8.23
N GLN A 619 -13.50 -2.79 9.30
CA GLN A 619 -13.67 -1.35 9.26
C GLN A 619 -12.32 -0.65 9.42
N HIS A 620 -11.47 -1.11 10.33
CA HIS A 620 -10.16 -0.51 10.58
C HIS A 620 -9.08 -1.57 10.75
N ALA A 621 -8.08 -1.51 9.87
CA ALA A 621 -6.84 -2.28 9.96
C ALA A 621 -5.61 -1.36 9.80
N GLY A 622 -5.60 -0.25 10.52
CA GLY A 622 -4.69 0.88 10.29
C GLY A 622 -5.28 1.96 9.38
N VAL A 623 -4.64 3.13 9.33
CA VAL A 623 -4.98 4.23 8.42
C VAL A 623 -3.85 4.43 7.42
N VAL A 624 -4.23 4.59 6.14
CA VAL A 624 -3.34 4.97 5.04
C VAL A 624 -3.58 6.43 4.69
N LEU A 625 -2.52 7.23 4.64
CA LEU A 625 -2.59 8.64 4.25
C LEU A 625 -2.75 8.81 2.74
N GLY A 626 -3.31 9.94 2.31
CA GLY A 626 -3.54 10.32 0.92
C GLY A 626 -4.72 9.62 0.25
N VAL A 627 -5.22 8.52 0.81
CA VAL A 627 -6.36 7.80 0.24
C VAL A 627 -7.61 8.69 0.28
N HIS A 628 -8.26 8.83 -0.88
CA HIS A 628 -9.36 9.79 -1.10
C HIS A 628 -9.02 11.26 -0.73
N GLY A 629 -7.73 11.62 -0.75
CA GLY A 629 -7.23 12.98 -0.53
C GLY A 629 -6.48 13.16 0.79
N VAL A 630 -7.01 12.67 1.91
CA VAL A 630 -6.39 12.88 3.23
C VAL A 630 -5.97 11.58 3.88
N ALA A 631 -6.91 10.69 4.19
CA ALA A 631 -6.62 9.43 4.83
C ALA A 631 -7.85 8.52 4.77
N ALA A 632 -7.64 7.21 4.75
CA ALA A 632 -8.71 6.23 4.87
C ALA A 632 -8.27 4.97 5.62
N HIS A 633 -9.24 4.20 6.12
CA HIS A 633 -8.98 2.96 6.82
C HIS A 633 -8.61 1.85 5.84
N ALA A 634 -7.50 1.16 6.09
CA ALA A 634 -7.07 0.05 5.25
C ALA A 634 -8.08 -1.11 5.31
N TYR A 635 -8.30 -1.74 4.15
CA TYR A 635 -9.11 -2.96 3.98
C TYR A 635 -10.59 -2.82 4.36
N GLY A 636 -11.13 -1.60 4.43
CA GLY A 636 -12.54 -1.34 4.69
C GLY A 636 -13.47 -2.17 3.79
N GLY A 637 -14.40 -2.90 4.38
CA GLY A 637 -15.38 -3.77 3.70
C GLY A 637 -14.88 -5.17 3.36
N MET A 638 -13.61 -5.51 3.60
CA MET A 638 -13.08 -6.86 3.40
C MET A 638 -13.56 -7.81 4.50
N PRO A 639 -13.75 -9.11 4.23
CA PRO A 639 -14.20 -10.06 5.25
C PRO A 639 -13.17 -10.22 6.38
N ARG A 640 -13.65 -10.52 7.59
CA ARG A 640 -12.80 -10.89 8.73
C ARG A 640 -11.82 -12.01 8.36
N GLY A 641 -10.56 -11.86 8.77
CA GLY A 641 -9.47 -12.78 8.42
C GLY A 641 -8.83 -12.55 7.03
N TYR A 642 -9.28 -11.54 6.28
CA TYR A 642 -8.63 -11.13 5.03
C TYR A 642 -7.13 -10.89 5.28
N PRO A 643 -6.23 -11.51 4.49
CA PRO A 643 -4.79 -11.46 4.75
C PRO A 643 -4.16 -10.06 4.59
N GLY A 644 -4.76 -9.20 3.77
CA GLY A 644 -4.11 -7.95 3.36
C GLY A 644 -2.92 -8.19 2.42
N HIS A 645 -2.38 -7.09 1.90
CA HIS A 645 -1.21 -7.10 1.03
C HIS A 645 0.01 -7.63 1.78
N GLY A 646 0.69 -8.66 1.24
CA GLY A 646 1.82 -9.30 1.90
C GLY A 646 1.52 -9.94 3.26
N GLY A 647 0.25 -10.23 3.58
CA GLY A 647 -0.15 -10.82 4.86
C GLY A 647 -0.25 -9.82 6.02
N ARG A 648 -0.08 -8.52 5.74
CA ARG A 648 0.03 -7.45 6.75
C ARG A 648 -1.21 -7.29 7.65
N ALA A 649 -2.42 -7.68 7.21
CA ALA A 649 -3.62 -7.56 8.04
C ALA A 649 -3.72 -8.66 9.13
N ARG A 650 -2.77 -9.61 9.17
CA ARG A 650 -2.72 -10.71 10.15
C ARG A 650 -1.69 -10.50 11.25
N VAL A 651 -0.86 -9.47 11.14
CA VAL A 651 0.28 -9.23 12.02
C VAL A 651 0.32 -7.81 12.54
N ALA A 652 0.95 -7.61 13.71
CA ALA A 652 1.18 -6.28 14.24
C ALA A 652 2.20 -5.54 13.37
N GLN A 653 2.01 -4.23 13.21
CA GLN A 653 2.89 -3.41 12.38
C GLN A 653 2.85 -1.94 12.81
N SER A 654 3.85 -1.19 12.39
CA SER A 654 3.84 0.26 12.48
C SER A 654 2.96 0.84 11.36
N VAL A 655 2.14 1.82 11.70
CA VAL A 655 1.30 2.56 10.75
C VAL A 655 1.49 4.06 10.95
N SER A 656 1.12 4.86 9.95
CA SER A 656 1.18 6.31 10.09
C SER A 656 0.14 6.83 11.08
N ALA A 657 -1.07 6.26 11.07
CA ALA A 657 -2.12 6.60 12.01
C ALA A 657 -3.04 5.42 12.35
N VAL A 658 -3.69 5.53 13.50
CA VAL A 658 -4.78 4.67 13.95
C VAL A 658 -6.00 5.54 14.30
N THR A 659 -7.17 4.93 14.38
CA THR A 659 -8.41 5.70 14.59
C THR A 659 -8.73 5.98 16.06
N GLY A 660 -9.29 7.15 16.34
CA GLY A 660 -9.82 7.53 17.65
C GLY A 660 -11.05 6.73 18.11
N ALA A 661 -11.61 5.86 17.27
CA ALA A 661 -12.69 4.97 17.70
C ALA A 661 -12.26 3.99 18.80
N CYS A 662 -10.99 3.55 18.76
CA CYS A 662 -10.34 2.82 19.86
C CYS A 662 -8.81 3.02 19.75
N LEU A 663 -8.28 3.95 20.53
CA LEU A 663 -6.86 4.35 20.53
C LEU A 663 -6.33 4.40 21.96
N LEU A 664 -5.20 3.73 22.22
CA LEU A 664 -4.47 3.84 23.48
C LEU A 664 -3.18 4.65 23.32
N VAL A 665 -2.85 5.45 24.33
CA VAL A 665 -1.64 6.29 24.36
C VAL A 665 -1.21 6.55 25.79
N ARG A 666 0.10 6.64 26.05
CA ARG A 666 0.58 7.04 27.38
C ARG A 666 0.17 8.48 27.67
N ARG A 667 -0.21 8.74 28.90
CA ARG A 667 -0.69 10.06 29.31
C ARG A 667 0.35 11.16 29.05
N GLU A 668 1.61 10.88 29.39
CA GLU A 668 2.74 11.79 29.16
C GLU A 668 2.85 12.23 27.69
N LEU A 669 2.60 11.32 26.74
CA LEU A 669 2.72 11.59 25.31
C LEU A 669 1.54 12.40 24.80
N TYR A 670 0.34 12.10 25.30
CA TYR A 670 -0.85 12.89 25.03
C TYR A 670 -0.62 14.35 25.41
N ASP A 671 -0.08 14.60 26.62
CA ASP A 671 0.23 15.95 27.08
C ASP A 671 1.40 16.57 26.30
N GLN A 672 2.46 15.80 26.00
CA GLN A 672 3.64 16.27 25.26
C GLN A 672 3.29 16.89 23.90
N VAL A 673 2.39 16.26 23.15
CA VAL A 673 1.98 16.80 21.84
C VAL A 673 0.79 17.78 21.93
N GLY A 674 0.26 18.03 23.13
CA GLY A 674 -0.83 18.97 23.37
C GLY A 674 -2.24 18.40 23.12
N GLY A 675 -2.43 17.09 23.22
CA GLY A 675 -3.71 16.40 23.02
C GLY A 675 -4.21 16.42 21.57
N LEU A 676 -5.51 16.25 21.36
CA LEU A 676 -6.13 16.39 20.04
C LEU A 676 -6.22 17.86 19.63
N ASP A 677 -6.02 18.16 18.34
CA ASP A 677 -6.12 19.55 17.85
C ASP A 677 -7.59 19.99 17.76
N GLU A 678 -7.98 20.95 18.59
CA GLU A 678 -9.38 21.39 18.72
C GLU A 678 -9.93 22.09 17.46
N ARG A 679 -9.08 22.44 16.50
CA ARG A 679 -9.50 22.93 15.17
C ARG A 679 -10.08 21.80 14.31
N LEU A 680 -9.66 20.56 14.56
CA LEU A 680 -10.20 19.34 13.96
C LEU A 680 -11.32 18.81 14.88
N ALA A 681 -12.50 19.44 14.80
CA ALA A 681 -13.59 19.17 15.71
C ALA A 681 -14.21 17.77 15.54
N VAL A 682 -14.11 17.19 14.35
CA VAL A 682 -14.89 16.00 13.98
C VAL A 682 -14.11 15.00 13.12
N ALA A 683 -13.40 15.45 12.09
CA ALA A 683 -12.64 14.58 11.19
C ALA A 683 -11.13 14.76 11.38
N PHE A 684 -10.37 13.69 11.11
CA PHE A 684 -8.89 13.66 11.06
C PHE A 684 -8.15 14.06 12.34
N ASN A 685 -8.83 14.29 13.46
CA ASN A 685 -8.19 14.63 14.74
C ASN A 685 -7.24 13.54 15.24
N ASP A 686 -7.64 12.28 15.06
CA ASP A 686 -6.86 11.09 15.35
C ASP A 686 -5.66 10.94 14.41
N VAL A 687 -5.85 11.22 13.12
CA VAL A 687 -4.77 11.23 12.13
C VAL A 687 -3.73 12.29 12.47
N ASP A 688 -4.12 13.56 12.65
CA ASP A 688 -3.21 14.64 13.05
C ASP A 688 -2.46 14.32 14.36
N PHE A 689 -3.16 13.76 15.35
CA PHE A 689 -2.56 13.36 16.62
C PHE A 689 -1.48 12.29 16.43
N CYS A 690 -1.78 11.24 15.67
CA CYS A 690 -0.83 10.20 15.33
C CYS A 690 0.40 10.75 14.57
N LEU A 691 0.19 11.67 13.64
CA LEU A 691 1.28 12.30 12.88
C LEU A 691 2.16 13.18 13.76
N ARG A 692 1.59 13.92 14.73
CA ARG A 692 2.38 14.67 15.72
C ARG A 692 3.19 13.78 16.65
N LEU A 693 2.65 12.64 17.07
CA LEU A 693 3.42 11.65 17.84
C LEU A 693 4.60 11.11 17.02
N ARG A 694 4.39 10.88 15.72
CA ARG A 694 5.46 10.49 14.80
C ARG A 694 6.53 11.57 14.65
N ASP A 695 6.14 12.82 14.45
CA ASP A 695 7.06 13.97 14.39
C ASP A 695 7.86 14.14 15.69
N ALA A 696 7.29 13.75 16.84
CA ALA A 696 7.96 13.72 18.13
C ALA A 696 8.90 12.50 18.33
N GLY A 697 9.01 11.61 17.33
CA GLY A 697 9.93 10.47 17.32
C GLY A 697 9.33 9.13 17.76
N TYR A 698 8.01 9.05 17.97
CA TYR A 698 7.34 7.81 18.37
C TYR A 698 6.78 7.03 17.17
N ARG A 699 6.53 5.73 17.36
CA ARG A 699 5.86 4.88 16.36
C ARG A 699 4.42 4.60 16.76
N ASN A 700 3.50 4.74 15.82
CA ASN A 700 2.12 4.30 16.03
C ASN A 700 2.00 2.84 15.60
N ILE A 701 1.34 2.04 16.43
CA ILE A 701 1.24 0.60 16.28
C ILE A 701 -0.21 0.24 16.02
N TRP A 702 -0.45 -0.61 15.04
CA TRP A 702 -1.72 -1.28 14.89
C TRP A 702 -1.55 -2.76 15.19
N THR A 703 -2.45 -3.32 16.02
CA THR A 703 -2.43 -4.74 16.38
C THR A 703 -3.73 -5.43 15.92
N PRO A 704 -3.62 -6.54 15.16
CA PRO A 704 -4.79 -7.34 14.78
C PRO A 704 -5.34 -8.17 15.93
N PHE A 705 -4.63 -8.23 17.07
CA PHE A 705 -4.94 -9.13 18.17
C PHE A 705 -5.82 -8.50 19.27
N ALA A 706 -6.21 -7.23 19.09
CA ALA A 706 -7.27 -6.58 19.84
C ALA A 706 -8.44 -6.34 18.88
N GLU A 707 -9.45 -7.23 18.93
CA GLU A 707 -10.61 -7.19 18.03
C GLU A 707 -11.84 -6.64 18.76
N LEU A 708 -12.49 -5.64 18.15
CA LEU A 708 -13.74 -5.06 18.63
C LEU A 708 -14.70 -4.82 17.46
N TYR A 709 -16.01 -4.80 17.72
CA TYR A 709 -16.97 -4.24 16.78
C TYR A 709 -17.10 -2.73 17.01
N HIS A 710 -17.34 -1.99 15.93
CA HIS A 710 -17.71 -0.57 15.97
C HIS A 710 -18.97 -0.38 15.14
N HIS A 711 -20.08 -0.04 15.80
CA HIS A 711 -21.42 0.04 15.21
C HIS A 711 -21.66 1.36 14.43
N GLU A 712 -20.62 1.87 13.77
CA GLU A 712 -20.49 3.19 13.12
C GLU A 712 -21.77 3.74 12.46
N SER A 713 -21.94 5.07 12.52
CA SER A 713 -23.09 5.83 11.98
C SER A 713 -24.41 5.64 12.73
N ALA A 714 -24.45 4.79 13.75
CA ALA A 714 -25.63 4.67 14.60
C ALA A 714 -25.89 5.96 15.41
N SER A 715 -24.88 6.78 15.73
CA SER A 715 -25.04 8.06 16.47
C SER A 715 -25.03 9.35 15.63
N ARG A 716 -24.14 9.47 14.64
CA ARG A 716 -23.80 10.76 13.99
C ARG A 716 -24.65 11.20 12.79
N GLY A 717 -25.28 10.26 12.07
CA GLY A 717 -25.96 10.54 10.79
C GLY A 717 -25.02 11.06 9.70
N SER A 718 -25.49 11.15 8.45
CA SER A 718 -24.72 11.55 7.27
C SER A 718 -24.33 13.03 7.23
N GLU A 719 -23.31 13.38 6.44
CA GLU A 719 -22.80 14.76 6.23
C GLU A 719 -23.71 15.63 5.34
N ASP A 720 -25.00 15.65 5.63
CA ASP A 720 -25.99 16.11 4.64
C ASP A 720 -26.23 17.62 4.65
N THR A 721 -25.81 18.31 5.71
CA THR A 721 -26.02 19.76 5.86
C THR A 721 -24.83 20.56 5.34
N GLU A 722 -25.08 21.71 4.72
CA GLU A 722 -24.04 22.63 4.23
C GLU A 722 -23.02 23.04 5.31
N ALA A 723 -23.46 23.21 6.56
CA ALA A 723 -22.56 23.50 7.67
C ALA A 723 -21.57 22.35 7.97
N LYS A 724 -22.04 21.09 7.94
CA LYS A 724 -21.19 19.90 8.12
C LYS A 724 -20.18 19.76 6.98
N LYS A 725 -20.63 19.93 5.72
CA LYS A 725 -19.75 19.90 4.54
C LYS A 725 -18.69 20.98 4.59
N LYS A 726 -19.06 22.22 4.93
CA LYS A 726 -18.13 23.35 5.06
C LYS A 726 -17.08 23.09 6.15
N ARG A 727 -17.49 22.55 7.31
CA ARG A 727 -16.56 22.14 8.37
C ARG A 727 -15.60 21.06 7.86
N PHE A 728 -16.12 19.98 7.29
CA PHE A 728 -15.32 18.87 6.78
C PHE A 728 -14.29 19.34 5.74
N MET A 729 -14.70 20.20 4.80
CA MET A 729 -13.76 20.81 3.84
C MET A 729 -12.69 21.68 4.52
N GLY A 730 -13.04 22.43 5.57
CA GLY A 730 -12.05 23.17 6.36
C GLY A 730 -11.04 22.26 7.09
N GLU A 731 -11.49 21.11 7.59
CA GLU A 731 -10.62 20.09 8.22
C GLU A 731 -9.72 19.43 7.17
N VAL A 732 -10.23 19.16 5.95
CA VAL A 732 -9.42 18.71 4.81
C VAL A 732 -8.35 19.73 4.44
N GLU A 733 -8.72 21.01 4.30
CA GLU A 733 -7.77 22.09 4.00
C GLU A 733 -6.67 22.20 5.07
N PHE A 734 -7.03 22.08 6.35
CA PHE A 734 -6.07 22.06 7.45
C PHE A 734 -5.07 20.91 7.31
N MET A 735 -5.55 19.69 7.07
CA MET A 735 -4.68 18.51 6.90
C MET A 735 -3.77 18.66 5.69
N MET A 736 -4.28 19.16 4.56
CA MET A 736 -3.49 19.41 3.37
C MET A 736 -2.40 20.47 3.60
N GLN A 737 -2.72 21.55 4.31
CA GLN A 737 -1.76 22.61 4.61
C GLN A 737 -0.65 22.15 5.55
N ARG A 738 -1.00 21.35 6.57
CA ARG A 738 -0.05 20.90 7.59
C ARG A 738 0.78 19.69 7.15
N TRP A 739 0.14 18.72 6.52
CA TRP A 739 0.71 17.38 6.28
C TRP A 739 0.86 17.02 4.80
N GLY A 740 0.50 17.92 3.87
CA GLY A 740 0.44 17.66 2.42
C GLY A 740 1.56 16.77 1.83
N PRO A 741 2.85 17.04 2.09
CA PRO A 741 3.94 16.18 1.61
C PRO A 741 3.88 14.74 2.12
N LEU A 742 3.51 14.53 3.39
CA LEU A 742 3.41 13.21 3.99
C LEU A 742 2.16 12.47 3.50
N LEU A 743 1.08 13.19 3.18
CA LEU A 743 -0.14 12.57 2.62
C LEU A 743 0.12 11.87 1.28
N THR A 744 1.12 12.31 0.51
CA THR A 744 1.48 11.67 -0.76
C THR A 744 2.60 10.63 -0.62
N THR A 745 3.28 10.58 0.53
CA THR A 745 4.48 9.75 0.79
C THR A 745 4.40 9.02 2.13
N ASP A 746 3.24 8.42 2.42
CA ASP A 746 3.02 7.63 3.62
C ASP A 746 4.08 6.51 3.75
N PRO A 747 4.94 6.52 4.78
CA PRO A 747 5.98 5.50 4.97
C PRO A 747 5.42 4.08 5.17
N ALA A 748 4.18 3.94 5.65
CA ALA A 748 3.53 2.65 5.81
C ALA A 748 2.88 2.13 4.51
N TYR A 749 2.91 2.91 3.41
CA TYR A 749 2.19 2.60 2.17
C TYR A 749 3.02 2.86 0.91
N ASN A 750 3.34 1.76 0.20
CA ASN A 750 4.24 1.79 -0.94
C ASN A 750 3.71 2.67 -2.11
N PRO A 751 4.57 3.45 -2.80
CA PRO A 751 4.19 4.29 -3.93
C PRO A 751 3.66 3.53 -5.16
N ASN A 752 3.94 2.23 -5.29
CA ASN A 752 3.36 1.38 -6.32
C ASN A 752 1.90 0.98 -6.03
N LEU A 753 1.38 1.35 -4.87
CA LEU A 753 -0.02 1.11 -4.46
C LEU A 753 -0.86 2.39 -4.59
N SER A 754 -2.09 2.20 -5.04
CA SER A 754 -3.05 3.24 -5.39
C SER A 754 -3.61 3.93 -4.15
N LEU A 755 -3.75 5.26 -4.22
CA LEU A 755 -4.46 6.08 -3.22
C LEU A 755 -5.98 6.19 -3.51
N ARG A 756 -6.50 5.38 -4.43
CA ARG A 756 -7.94 5.35 -4.78
C ARG A 756 -8.65 4.09 -4.29
N SER A 757 -7.90 3.16 -3.69
CA SER A 757 -8.42 1.88 -3.23
C SER A 757 -8.04 1.65 -1.78
N LEU A 758 -8.97 1.05 -1.04
CA LEU A 758 -8.75 0.60 0.34
C LEU A 758 -8.04 -0.77 0.40
N SER A 759 -7.87 -1.44 -0.75
CA SER A 759 -7.41 -2.84 -0.83
C SER A 759 -6.00 -3.01 -1.39
N CYS A 760 -5.15 -1.97 -1.34
CA CYS A 760 -3.79 -2.01 -1.89
C CYS A 760 -3.77 -2.40 -3.40
N ALA A 761 -4.67 -1.83 -4.21
CA ALA A 761 -4.60 -2.01 -5.67
C ALA A 761 -3.35 -1.34 -6.26
N LEU A 762 -2.91 -1.78 -7.45
CA LEU A 762 -1.78 -1.20 -8.16
C LEU A 762 -2.03 0.28 -8.51
N ALA A 763 -1.05 1.15 -8.27
CA ALA A 763 -1.07 2.53 -8.74
C ALA A 763 -0.80 2.58 -10.25
N THR A 764 -1.59 3.35 -10.99
CA THR A 764 -1.44 3.54 -12.43
C THR A 764 -1.49 5.04 -12.76
N PRO A 765 -0.35 5.72 -13.00
CA PRO A 765 1.02 5.18 -12.98
C PRO A 765 1.49 4.95 -11.53
N PRO A 766 2.65 4.30 -11.31
CA PRO A 766 3.27 4.25 -10.00
C PRO A 766 3.61 5.66 -9.51
N ARG A 767 3.52 5.89 -8.20
CA ARG A 767 3.78 7.20 -7.58
C ARG A 767 5.26 7.46 -7.30
N ILE A 768 6.15 6.60 -7.82
CA ILE A 768 7.61 6.73 -7.70
C ILE A 768 8.05 7.94 -8.52
N GLY A 769 8.80 8.87 -7.90
CA GLY A 769 9.37 10.03 -8.61
C GLY A 769 8.56 11.32 -8.53
N PHE A 770 7.43 11.37 -7.81
CA PHE A 770 6.80 12.62 -7.38
C PHE A 770 7.55 13.24 -6.18
N LYS A 771 8.87 13.45 -6.31
CA LYS A 771 9.54 14.51 -5.56
C LYS A 771 9.40 15.74 -6.41
N ASP A 772 8.54 16.66 -5.98
CA ASP A 772 8.41 17.98 -6.59
C ASP A 772 9.82 18.52 -6.85
N ALA A 773 10.12 18.91 -8.09
CA ALA A 773 11.45 19.35 -8.51
C ALA A 773 11.86 20.72 -7.92
N ARG A 774 11.39 21.03 -6.70
CA ARG A 774 11.61 22.27 -5.95
C ARG A 774 11.77 22.04 -4.46
N THR A 775 12.57 21.05 -4.05
CA THR A 775 13.20 21.11 -2.73
C THR A 775 14.46 20.26 -2.71
N PRO A 776 15.66 20.87 -2.71
CA PRO A 776 16.84 20.21 -2.20
C PRO A 776 16.55 19.79 -0.75
N SER A 777 17.02 18.60 -0.35
CA SER A 777 16.99 18.19 1.04
C SER A 777 17.58 19.31 1.90
N ALA A 778 16.84 19.74 2.93
CA ALA A 778 17.39 20.64 3.92
C ALA A 778 18.45 19.86 4.72
N THR A 779 19.68 19.88 4.24
CA THR A 779 20.85 19.82 5.11
C THR A 779 20.74 21.01 6.06
N ARG A 780 20.39 20.75 7.31
CA ARG A 780 20.62 21.73 8.38
C ARG A 780 22.12 21.75 8.64
N ASP A 781 22.83 22.49 7.80
CA ASP A 781 24.17 22.96 8.11
C ASP A 781 24.11 23.80 9.39
N GLY A 782 25.09 23.58 10.25
CA GLY A 782 25.17 24.18 11.57
C GLY A 782 25.36 25.69 11.53
N GLU A 783 24.59 26.38 12.35
CA GLU A 783 24.93 27.71 12.83
C GLU A 783 25.36 27.64 14.29
N THR A 784 26.66 27.53 14.49
CA THR A 784 27.34 28.10 15.64
C THR A 784 27.12 29.62 15.66
N SER A 785 26.45 30.18 16.67
CA SER A 785 26.69 31.57 17.08
C SER A 785 25.97 31.94 18.39
N LEU A 786 26.81 32.17 19.40
CA LEU A 786 26.72 33.25 20.40
C LEU A 786 25.69 33.13 21.54
N ARG A 787 26.16 32.55 22.65
CA ARG A 787 25.75 32.98 24.01
C ARG A 787 26.22 34.43 24.24
N PRO A 788 25.39 35.34 24.77
CA PRO A 788 25.90 36.54 25.40
C PRO A 788 26.26 36.23 26.86
N SER A 789 27.49 36.55 27.22
CA SER A 789 27.96 36.65 28.60
C SER A 789 27.42 37.92 29.27
N ALA A 790 27.07 37.76 30.55
CA ALA A 790 27.14 38.72 31.65
C ALA A 790 26.10 39.85 31.72
N GLY A 791 25.37 39.83 32.83
CA GLY A 791 24.41 40.83 33.32
C GLY A 791 23.63 40.23 34.48
#